data_AF-A0A816V1Q1-F1
#
_entry.id   AF-A0A816V1Q1-F1
#
_cell.length_a   1.000
_cell.length_b   1.000
_cell.length_c   1.000
_cell.angle_alpha   90.00
_cell.angle_beta   90.00
_cell.angle_gamma   90.00
#
_symmetry.space_group_name_H-M   'P 1'
#
loop_
_entity.id
_entity.type
_entity.pdbx_description
1 polymer ?
#
loop_
_entity_poly.entity_id
_entity_poly.type
_entity_poly.pdbx_seq_one_letter_code
_entity_poly.pdbx_strand_id
1 'polypeptide(L)'
;MKSNGNSTTFTVHDRLGAAIAPNTNSNVPTNLPQPPTTTTTTTTCSINLSTPNCQQIITTNTNIMPAGSLSSATAASSSVATSTSSNQHQDLVNLFECPVCFDYALPPILQCQSGHIVCSQCRQKLSSCPTCRGPLGNIRNLGMEKVADTILFPCKYQTNGCLLSLTHKHKLEHEDSCDFRPYMCPCPGASCKWQGSLENVMQHLWLAHKSITTLQGEDIVFLATDITLPGAVDWVMMQSCFGHHFMLVLEKQDQQFFAIVQLIGTRQQAEKFVYRLELNGNKRRLTWESTPKSIHEGIQQAILISDCLVFDGATALLFSENGNLAINIIMSKTFCRCSCFFKGNIYLEQVRSHVHYISDDRFREDYKNLISSENSLEQLLNAVHEEIRRRETHDADARKRKDQIKKEYQPLHSDLYTFQPKFLSENFKQLCSQPKFPSEYLKKLGNGIFSMPVFTNDFCTQFIEELKHFEASPMPKGRPNTMNNYGILLDELGFTSFIDELRNQYLNPLAQALYGEEYVGTTGLDSHKAFVVSYKIGQDVDLDYHYDNAEITFNVSLGDQFEGGDLYFGTMAKPHRTVFSNFTFVEHKPTIGVLHRAQHLHGSEPITSGERYNLIIWMRSSSKRSQLCPMCWQTPECLVPVDSDSYGDGMIK
;
A
#
# COMPACT_ATOMS: atom_id res chain seq x y z
N MET A 1 34.68 63.41 -2.76
CA MET A 1 33.63 63.05 -3.73
C MET A 1 33.19 61.63 -3.44
N LYS A 2 31.93 61.43 -3.04
CA LYS A 2 31.30 60.12 -2.83
C LYS A 2 30.96 59.54 -4.21
N SER A 3 31.41 58.33 -4.52
CA SER A 3 30.94 57.55 -5.67
C SER A 3 30.15 56.36 -5.16
N ASN A 4 28.84 56.41 -5.34
CA ASN A 4 27.88 55.36 -5.05
C ASN A 4 28.15 54.14 -5.94
N GLY A 5 28.41 52.98 -5.33
CA GLY A 5 28.24 51.67 -5.97
C GLY A 5 26.88 51.11 -5.58
N ASN A 6 25.95 51.06 -6.53
CA ASN A 6 24.66 50.38 -6.37
C ASN A 6 24.91 48.86 -6.30
N SER A 7 24.78 48.31 -5.10
CA SER A 7 24.54 46.88 -4.91
C SER A 7 23.04 46.63 -5.10
N THR A 8 22.66 46.03 -6.23
CA THR A 8 21.29 45.56 -6.45
C THR A 8 21.08 44.29 -5.62
N THR A 9 20.48 44.46 -4.45
CA THR A 9 19.90 43.39 -3.63
C THR A 9 18.68 42.83 -4.36
N PHE A 10 18.81 41.65 -4.98
CA PHE A 10 17.68 40.89 -5.50
C PHE A 10 16.95 40.23 -4.31
N THR A 11 15.70 40.64 -4.07
CA THR A 11 14.86 40.07 -3.01
C THR A 11 13.96 38.97 -3.57
N VAL A 12 13.51 38.04 -2.72
CA VAL A 12 12.67 36.87 -3.04
C VAL A 12 11.46 37.20 -3.94
N HIS A 13 10.95 38.44 -3.89
CA HIS A 13 9.87 38.91 -4.76
C HIS A 13 10.19 38.91 -6.26
N ASP A 14 11.45 39.11 -6.65
CA ASP A 14 11.84 39.17 -8.08
C ASP A 14 11.98 37.77 -8.71
N ARG A 15 12.06 36.71 -7.88
CA ARG A 15 12.26 35.31 -8.33
C ARG A 15 10.96 34.53 -8.57
N LEU A 16 9.81 35.07 -8.18
CA LEU A 16 8.52 34.35 -8.08
C LEU A 16 7.61 34.44 -9.32
N GLY A 17 8.05 35.08 -10.41
CA GLY A 17 7.19 35.42 -11.56
C GLY A 17 6.93 34.31 -12.59
N ALA A 18 7.48 33.10 -12.46
CA ALA A 18 7.52 32.11 -13.55
C ALA A 18 6.66 30.84 -13.37
N ALA A 19 5.86 30.71 -12.31
CA ALA A 19 4.98 29.54 -12.12
C ALA A 19 3.61 29.76 -12.79
N ILE A 20 3.54 29.63 -14.13
CA ILE A 20 2.28 29.63 -14.88
C ILE A 20 1.76 28.18 -14.93
N ALA A 21 0.61 27.94 -14.31
CA ALA A 21 -0.14 26.69 -14.50
C ALA A 21 -0.55 26.54 -15.98
N PRO A 22 -0.40 25.37 -16.60
CA PRO A 22 -0.90 25.16 -17.96
C PRO A 22 -2.42 25.35 -17.97
N ASN A 23 -2.85 26.14 -18.95
CA ASN A 23 -4.25 26.45 -19.22
C ASN A 23 -4.96 25.18 -19.71
N THR A 24 -5.47 24.37 -18.78
CA THR A 24 -6.35 23.27 -19.14
C THR A 24 -7.72 23.84 -19.47
N ASN A 25 -7.96 24.11 -20.76
CA ASN A 25 -9.31 24.21 -21.31
C ASN A 25 -9.98 22.84 -21.15
N SER A 26 -10.60 22.60 -19.99
CA SER A 26 -11.56 21.51 -19.80
C SER A 26 -12.97 22.07 -19.98
N ASN A 27 -13.46 22.01 -21.22
CA ASN A 27 -14.90 21.89 -21.44
C ASN A 27 -15.35 20.54 -20.85
N VAL A 28 -15.74 20.53 -19.58
CA VAL A 28 -16.47 19.43 -18.94
C VAL A 28 -17.77 20.04 -18.40
N PRO A 29 -18.97 19.49 -18.73
CA PRO A 29 -20.23 20.09 -18.31
C PRO A 29 -20.38 19.98 -16.78
N THR A 30 -20.50 21.13 -16.11
CA THR A 30 -20.93 21.21 -14.72
C THR A 30 -22.40 20.82 -14.62
N ASN A 31 -22.68 19.61 -14.13
CA ASN A 31 -23.98 19.28 -13.54
C ASN A 31 -23.78 18.22 -12.45
N LEU A 32 -23.64 18.67 -11.21
CA LEU A 32 -23.95 17.90 -10.00
C LEU A 32 -24.57 18.85 -8.95
N PRO A 33 -25.56 18.39 -8.17
CA PRO A 33 -26.46 19.24 -7.39
C PRO A 33 -25.82 19.73 -6.08
N GLN A 34 -26.13 20.97 -5.70
CA GLN A 34 -25.77 21.54 -4.41
C GLN A 34 -26.61 20.91 -3.27
N PRO A 35 -26.01 20.58 -2.11
CA PRO A 35 -26.76 20.23 -0.90
C PRO A 35 -27.37 21.48 -0.24
N PRO A 36 -28.51 21.35 0.46
CA PRO A 36 -29.24 22.49 1.01
C PRO A 36 -28.52 23.12 2.21
N THR A 37 -28.41 24.44 2.19
CA THR A 37 -27.98 25.28 3.32
C THR A 37 -29.08 25.33 4.38
N THR A 38 -28.84 24.77 5.56
CA THR A 38 -29.65 25.05 6.76
C THR A 38 -28.92 26.05 7.65
N THR A 39 -29.44 27.29 7.66
CA THR A 39 -29.21 28.32 8.67
C THR A 39 -29.80 27.88 10.00
N THR A 40 -28.99 27.83 11.06
CA THR A 40 -29.47 27.64 12.44
C THR A 40 -29.24 28.92 13.23
N THR A 41 -30.33 29.63 13.49
CA THR A 41 -30.45 30.69 14.49
C THR A 41 -30.50 30.08 15.90
N THR A 42 -29.71 30.67 16.80
CA THR A 42 -29.68 30.41 18.24
C THR A 42 -30.95 30.88 18.94
N THR A 43 -31.58 30.01 19.74
CA THR A 43 -32.41 30.41 20.88
C THR A 43 -32.24 29.43 22.05
N THR A 44 -31.90 29.98 23.20
CA THR A 44 -31.75 29.38 24.55
C THR A 44 -33.09 28.95 25.17
N CYS A 45 -33.10 27.83 25.92
CA CYS A 45 -33.50 27.77 27.36
C CYS A 45 -33.77 26.34 27.89
N SER A 46 -33.03 25.99 28.96
CA SER A 46 -33.53 25.51 30.27
C SER A 46 -34.05 24.07 30.53
N ILE A 47 -33.20 23.28 31.19
CA ILE A 47 -33.36 22.44 32.42
C ILE A 47 -34.65 21.62 32.64
N ASN A 48 -34.56 20.28 32.81
CA ASN A 48 -34.65 19.59 34.13
C ASN A 48 -34.63 18.04 34.09
N LEU A 49 -34.00 17.49 35.14
CA LEU A 49 -33.85 16.08 35.51
C LEU A 49 -35.19 15.43 35.95
N SER A 50 -35.35 14.13 35.68
CA SER A 50 -35.82 13.12 36.67
C SER A 50 -35.92 11.70 36.09
N THR A 51 -35.21 10.75 36.71
CA THR A 51 -35.52 9.30 36.79
C THR A 51 -36.48 9.03 37.97
N PRO A 52 -37.10 7.83 38.24
CA PRO A 52 -36.72 6.46 37.81
C PRO A 52 -37.87 5.42 37.55
N ASN A 53 -37.43 4.17 37.28
CA ASN A 53 -38.03 2.83 37.53
C ASN A 53 -38.66 1.97 36.40
N CYS A 54 -37.89 0.93 36.04
CA CYS A 54 -38.21 -0.52 36.06
C CYS A 54 -39.35 -1.08 35.20
N GLN A 55 -39.02 -1.84 34.14
CA GLN A 55 -39.14 -3.32 34.08
C GLN A 55 -38.88 -3.85 32.65
N GLN A 56 -38.35 -5.08 32.61
CA GLN A 56 -37.95 -5.86 31.44
C GLN A 56 -39.08 -6.03 30.41
N ILE A 57 -38.74 -6.05 29.11
CA ILE A 57 -39.26 -7.01 28.10
C ILE A 57 -38.26 -7.07 26.93
N ILE A 58 -38.02 -8.30 26.49
CA ILE A 58 -37.17 -8.77 25.41
C ILE A 58 -37.86 -8.49 24.06
N THR A 59 -37.16 -7.95 23.05
CA THR A 59 -37.00 -8.53 21.68
C THR A 59 -36.45 -7.55 20.64
N THR A 60 -35.46 -8.07 19.89
CA THR A 60 -35.08 -7.82 18.49
C THR A 60 -34.50 -6.47 18.05
N ASN A 61 -33.17 -6.47 17.90
CA ASN A 61 -32.36 -5.52 17.12
C ASN A 61 -32.67 -5.61 15.61
N THR A 62 -32.94 -4.46 15.00
CA THR A 62 -32.79 -4.23 13.56
C THR A 62 -31.41 -3.61 13.30
N ASN A 63 -30.53 -4.34 12.62
CA ASN A 63 -29.24 -3.84 12.13
C ASN A 63 -29.46 -2.94 10.90
N ILE A 64 -28.97 -1.71 11.01
CA ILE A 64 -28.76 -0.78 9.90
C ILE A 64 -27.29 -0.95 9.49
N MET A 65 -27.04 -1.29 8.22
CA MET A 65 -25.71 -1.21 7.59
C MET A 65 -25.76 -0.24 6.40
N PRO A 66 -24.64 0.45 6.10
CA PRO A 66 -24.60 1.59 5.18
C PRO A 66 -24.31 1.18 3.73
N ALA A 67 -24.72 2.04 2.80
CA ALA A 67 -24.61 1.87 1.36
C ALA A 67 -23.22 2.24 0.82
N GLY A 68 -22.68 1.41 -0.07
CA GLY A 68 -21.49 1.66 -0.89
C GLY A 68 -21.77 1.41 -2.38
N SER A 69 -21.76 2.52 -3.12
CA SER A 69 -21.51 2.78 -4.55
C SER A 69 -21.21 1.63 -5.54
N LEU A 70 -22.00 1.58 -6.63
CA LEU A 70 -21.59 1.09 -7.96
C LEU A 70 -22.00 2.10 -9.06
N SER A 71 -21.11 2.24 -10.03
CA SER A 71 -21.04 3.24 -11.08
C SER A 71 -22.00 3.02 -12.26
N SER A 72 -22.29 4.12 -12.93
CA SER A 72 -23.30 4.37 -13.96
C SER A 72 -23.00 3.81 -15.36
N ALA A 73 -24.02 3.26 -16.01
CA ALA A 73 -24.20 3.26 -17.47
C ALA A 73 -25.55 3.90 -17.81
N THR A 74 -25.54 4.96 -18.61
CA THR A 74 -26.72 5.73 -19.02
C THR A 74 -27.33 5.19 -20.33
N ALA A 75 -28.63 4.92 -20.30
CA ALA A 75 -29.51 5.01 -21.47
C ALA A 75 -30.90 5.46 -20.99
N ALA A 76 -31.41 6.54 -21.58
CA ALA A 76 -32.62 7.22 -21.14
C ALA A 76 -33.92 6.57 -21.62
N SER A 77 -34.93 6.68 -20.74
CA SER A 77 -36.38 6.77 -20.96
C SER A 77 -37.13 5.60 -21.62
N SER A 78 -37.95 4.90 -20.83
CA SER A 78 -39.42 5.01 -20.88
C SER A 78 -40.06 4.16 -19.78
N SER A 79 -40.77 4.82 -18.87
CA SER A 79 -41.45 4.22 -17.71
C SER A 79 -42.87 3.77 -18.07
N VAL A 80 -43.10 2.46 -18.25
CA VAL A 80 -44.41 1.81 -18.03
C VAL A 80 -44.20 0.33 -17.65
N ALA A 81 -44.52 0.00 -16.40
CA ALA A 81 -44.90 -1.30 -15.82
C ALA A 81 -44.25 -2.62 -16.34
N THR A 82 -43.36 -3.20 -15.53
CA THR A 82 -42.92 -4.61 -15.69
C THR A 82 -42.89 -5.31 -14.34
N SER A 83 -43.98 -6.02 -13.99
CA SER A 83 -44.05 -6.97 -12.87
C SER A 83 -44.44 -8.39 -13.30
N THR A 84 -44.63 -8.63 -14.60
CA THR A 84 -45.07 -9.90 -15.18
C THR A 84 -43.94 -10.76 -15.78
N SER A 85 -42.76 -10.19 -16.10
CA SER A 85 -41.68 -10.92 -16.76
C SER A 85 -40.81 -11.77 -15.84
N SER A 86 -40.67 -11.39 -14.56
CA SER A 86 -39.80 -12.10 -13.60
C SER A 86 -40.37 -13.45 -13.17
N ASN A 87 -41.70 -13.56 -12.99
CA ASN A 87 -42.34 -14.81 -12.56
C ASN A 87 -42.28 -15.88 -13.65
N GLN A 88 -42.51 -15.49 -14.92
CA GLN A 88 -42.43 -16.42 -16.06
C GLN A 88 -41.02 -16.98 -16.25
N HIS A 89 -39.98 -16.18 -15.98
CA HIS A 89 -38.60 -16.63 -16.06
C HIS A 89 -38.26 -17.65 -14.97
N GLN A 90 -38.70 -17.41 -13.73
CA GLN A 90 -38.48 -18.33 -12.61
C GLN A 90 -39.19 -19.67 -12.83
N ASP A 91 -40.42 -19.65 -13.37
CA ASP A 91 -41.16 -20.87 -13.70
C ASP A 91 -40.42 -21.72 -14.74
N LEU A 92 -39.80 -21.08 -15.74
CA LEU A 92 -38.99 -21.77 -16.75
C LEU A 92 -37.71 -22.36 -16.18
N VAL A 93 -37.04 -21.66 -15.27
CA VAL A 93 -35.81 -22.13 -14.59
C VAL A 93 -36.11 -23.34 -13.69
N ASN A 94 -37.24 -23.34 -12.99
CA ASN A 94 -37.66 -24.45 -12.13
C ASN A 94 -37.92 -25.76 -12.91
N LEU A 95 -38.24 -25.68 -14.22
CA LEU A 95 -38.38 -26.87 -15.07
C LEU A 95 -37.07 -27.66 -15.23
N PHE A 96 -35.93 -27.05 -14.90
CA PHE A 96 -34.62 -27.68 -14.95
C PHE A 96 -34.21 -28.30 -13.61
N GLU A 97 -35.01 -28.21 -12.55
CA GLU A 97 -34.63 -28.73 -11.23
C GLU A 97 -34.52 -30.27 -11.24
N CYS A 98 -33.37 -30.78 -10.78
CA CYS A 98 -33.16 -32.21 -10.62
C CYS A 98 -33.86 -32.70 -9.33
N PRO A 99 -34.75 -33.69 -9.39
CA PRO A 99 -35.53 -34.16 -8.23
C PRO A 99 -34.72 -34.89 -7.14
N VAL A 100 -33.38 -34.98 -7.30
CA VAL A 100 -32.49 -35.71 -6.39
C VAL A 100 -31.56 -34.78 -5.64
N CYS A 101 -30.91 -33.86 -6.34
CA CYS A 101 -29.99 -32.89 -5.72
C CYS A 101 -30.60 -31.51 -5.52
N PHE A 102 -31.80 -31.26 -6.05
CA PHE A 102 -32.49 -29.96 -6.03
C PHE A 102 -31.66 -28.82 -6.67
N ASP A 103 -30.70 -29.18 -7.51
CA ASP A 103 -29.90 -28.27 -8.34
C ASP A 103 -30.36 -28.35 -9.80
N TYR A 104 -30.00 -27.37 -10.62
CA TYR A 104 -30.39 -27.33 -12.02
C TYR A 104 -29.68 -28.43 -12.83
N ALA A 105 -30.45 -29.26 -13.52
CA ALA A 105 -29.96 -30.20 -14.51
C ALA A 105 -29.47 -29.45 -15.75
N LEU A 106 -28.16 -29.19 -15.78
CA LEU A 106 -27.48 -28.60 -16.93
C LEU A 106 -27.09 -29.66 -17.98
N PRO A 107 -26.92 -29.28 -19.26
CA PRO A 107 -26.46 -30.19 -20.30
C PRO A 107 -25.17 -30.96 -19.92
N PRO A 108 -25.10 -32.28 -20.16
CA PRO A 108 -26.13 -33.14 -20.76
C PRO A 108 -27.30 -33.43 -19.79
N ILE A 109 -28.52 -33.16 -20.24
CA ILE A 109 -29.75 -33.36 -19.46
C ILE A 109 -30.31 -34.73 -19.79
N LEU A 110 -30.52 -35.58 -18.79
CA LEU A 110 -30.97 -36.95 -19.00
C LEU A 110 -32.44 -37.09 -18.62
N GLN A 111 -33.16 -37.96 -19.32
CA GLN A 111 -34.58 -38.21 -19.09
C GLN A 111 -34.92 -39.69 -19.04
N CYS A 112 -36.01 -40.03 -18.34
CA CYS A 112 -36.62 -41.34 -18.46
C CYS A 112 -37.52 -41.44 -19.71
N GLN A 113 -38.04 -42.64 -20.00
CA GLN A 113 -38.96 -42.84 -21.14
C GLN A 113 -40.25 -42.01 -21.05
N SER A 114 -40.64 -41.60 -19.83
CA SER A 114 -41.81 -40.74 -19.58
C SER A 114 -41.48 -39.25 -19.59
N GLY A 115 -40.25 -38.84 -19.88
CA GLY A 115 -39.86 -37.42 -20.02
C GLY A 115 -39.39 -36.70 -18.75
N HIS A 116 -39.34 -37.37 -17.58
CA HIS A 116 -38.81 -36.75 -16.35
C HIS A 116 -37.30 -36.61 -16.42
N ILE A 117 -36.79 -35.42 -16.09
CA ILE A 117 -35.36 -35.10 -16.18
C ILE A 117 -34.58 -35.40 -14.90
N VAL A 118 -33.29 -35.68 -15.04
CA VAL A 118 -32.29 -35.81 -13.98
C VAL A 118 -30.94 -35.29 -14.48
N CYS A 119 -30.13 -34.71 -13.59
CA CYS A 119 -28.78 -34.27 -13.93
C CYS A 119 -27.83 -35.47 -14.15
N SER A 120 -26.75 -35.25 -14.89
CA SER A 120 -25.75 -36.28 -15.21
C SER A 120 -25.14 -36.93 -13.94
N GLN A 121 -24.86 -36.13 -12.90
CA GLN A 121 -24.26 -36.62 -11.66
C GLN A 121 -25.19 -37.57 -10.89
N CYS A 122 -26.48 -37.23 -10.79
CA CYS A 122 -27.46 -38.06 -10.10
C CYS A 122 -27.79 -39.32 -10.90
N ARG A 123 -27.83 -39.25 -12.24
CA ARG A 123 -28.12 -40.42 -13.09
C ARG A 123 -27.23 -41.62 -12.77
N GLN A 124 -25.93 -41.39 -12.56
CA GLN A 124 -24.95 -42.46 -12.31
C GLN A 124 -25.25 -43.26 -11.03
N LYS A 125 -25.97 -42.65 -10.09
CA LYS A 125 -26.30 -43.24 -8.77
C LYS A 125 -27.69 -43.91 -8.76
N LEU A 126 -28.43 -43.86 -9.87
CA LEU A 126 -29.84 -44.27 -9.94
C LEU A 126 -30.04 -45.42 -10.92
N SER A 127 -30.85 -46.41 -10.53
CA SER A 127 -31.29 -47.53 -11.37
C SER A 127 -32.68 -47.32 -11.99
N SER A 128 -33.50 -46.43 -11.41
CA SER A 128 -34.87 -46.14 -11.84
C SER A 128 -35.17 -44.64 -11.69
N CYS A 129 -36.20 -44.16 -12.40
CA CYS A 129 -36.60 -42.76 -12.37
C CYS A 129 -37.13 -42.38 -10.98
N PRO A 130 -36.60 -41.34 -10.32
CA PRO A 130 -37.05 -40.94 -8.98
C PRO A 130 -38.50 -40.44 -8.97
N THR A 131 -39.01 -39.94 -10.11
CA THR A 131 -40.35 -39.38 -10.21
C THR A 131 -41.41 -40.44 -10.54
N CYS A 132 -41.22 -41.23 -11.61
CA CYS A 132 -42.22 -42.22 -12.06
C CYS A 132 -41.86 -43.67 -11.76
N ARG A 133 -40.69 -43.95 -11.17
CA ARG A 133 -40.14 -45.30 -10.90
C ARG A 133 -39.94 -46.18 -12.15
N GLY A 134 -40.11 -45.62 -13.35
CA GLY A 134 -39.87 -46.30 -14.61
C GLY A 134 -38.38 -46.49 -14.95
N PRO A 135 -38.06 -47.20 -16.04
CA PRO A 135 -36.69 -47.45 -16.46
C PRO A 135 -35.98 -46.14 -16.81
N LEU A 136 -34.85 -45.90 -16.13
CA LEU A 136 -34.00 -44.74 -16.36
C LEU A 136 -32.90 -45.15 -17.35
N GLY A 137 -33.13 -44.93 -18.64
CA GLY A 137 -32.13 -45.16 -19.69
C GLY A 137 -31.04 -44.08 -19.71
N ASN A 138 -30.16 -44.12 -20.71
CA ASN A 138 -29.22 -43.04 -21.03
C ASN A 138 -29.78 -42.14 -22.15
N ILE A 139 -31.02 -41.69 -21.98
CA ILE A 139 -31.72 -40.89 -22.98
C ILE A 139 -31.44 -39.41 -22.68
N ARG A 140 -30.81 -38.69 -23.61
CA ARG A 140 -30.60 -37.24 -23.50
C ARG A 140 -31.86 -36.48 -23.92
N ASN A 141 -32.14 -35.37 -23.24
CA ASN A 141 -33.20 -34.45 -23.61
C ASN A 141 -32.61 -33.28 -24.40
N LEU A 142 -32.33 -33.50 -25.69
CA LEU A 142 -31.75 -32.51 -26.59
C LEU A 142 -32.62 -31.24 -26.72
N GLY A 143 -33.95 -31.37 -26.56
CA GLY A 143 -34.86 -30.23 -26.55
C GLY A 143 -34.61 -29.31 -25.36
N MET A 144 -34.59 -29.88 -24.14
CA MET A 144 -34.27 -29.13 -22.93
C MET A 144 -32.85 -28.57 -22.95
N GLU A 145 -31.89 -29.27 -23.55
CA GLU A 145 -30.52 -28.75 -23.72
C GLU A 145 -30.50 -27.48 -24.60
N LYS A 146 -31.26 -27.44 -25.70
CA LYS A 146 -31.41 -26.23 -26.54
C LYS A 146 -32.12 -25.10 -25.81
N VAL A 147 -33.11 -25.43 -24.98
CA VAL A 147 -33.80 -24.41 -24.17
C VAL A 147 -32.83 -23.84 -23.11
N ALA A 148 -31.97 -24.67 -22.51
CA ALA A 148 -30.93 -24.23 -21.58
C ALA A 148 -29.88 -23.29 -22.18
N ASP A 149 -29.73 -23.23 -23.51
CA ASP A 149 -28.88 -22.22 -24.18
C ASP A 149 -29.50 -20.81 -24.14
N THR A 150 -30.84 -20.71 -23.96
CA THR A 150 -31.60 -19.44 -24.04
C THR A 150 -32.00 -18.86 -22.69
N ILE A 151 -31.77 -19.60 -21.60
CA ILE A 151 -32.19 -19.24 -20.24
C ILE A 151 -30.95 -18.93 -19.38
N LEU A 152 -31.11 -17.97 -18.47
CA LEU A 152 -30.15 -17.66 -17.43
C LEU A 152 -30.53 -18.41 -16.15
N PHE A 153 -29.56 -19.10 -15.58
CA PHE A 153 -29.71 -19.83 -14.33
C PHE A 153 -29.06 -19.02 -13.19
N PRO A 154 -29.74 -18.81 -12.06
CA PRO A 154 -29.16 -18.11 -10.92
C PRO A 154 -28.00 -18.92 -10.34
N CYS A 155 -26.99 -18.25 -9.82
CA CYS A 155 -25.87 -18.87 -9.09
C CYS A 155 -26.39 -19.67 -7.88
N LYS A 156 -25.82 -20.84 -7.59
CA LYS A 156 -26.22 -21.64 -6.42
C LYS A 156 -25.99 -20.93 -5.08
N TYR A 157 -25.11 -19.92 -5.05
CA TYR A 157 -24.84 -19.09 -3.87
C TYR A 157 -25.74 -17.84 -3.79
N GLN A 158 -26.89 -17.85 -4.47
CA GLN A 158 -27.87 -16.75 -4.41
C GLN A 158 -28.33 -16.47 -2.97
N THR A 159 -28.51 -17.52 -2.17
CA THR A 159 -28.85 -17.39 -0.73
C THR A 159 -27.77 -16.72 0.09
N ASN A 160 -26.52 -16.72 -0.39
CA ASN A 160 -25.37 -16.10 0.27
C ASN A 160 -25.13 -14.67 -0.22
N GLY A 161 -25.91 -14.18 -1.20
CA GLY A 161 -25.84 -12.81 -1.72
C GLY A 161 -25.44 -12.69 -3.19
N CYS A 162 -25.17 -13.79 -3.90
CA CYS A 162 -24.85 -13.70 -5.32
C CYS A 162 -26.09 -13.35 -6.16
N LEU A 163 -26.04 -12.22 -6.88
CA LEU A 163 -27.16 -11.75 -7.71
C LEU A 163 -27.05 -12.17 -9.19
N LEU A 164 -25.99 -12.88 -9.57
CA LEU A 164 -25.71 -13.21 -10.96
C LEU A 164 -26.55 -14.39 -11.45
N SER A 165 -27.11 -14.23 -12.65
CA SER A 165 -27.78 -15.30 -13.41
C SER A 165 -27.08 -15.45 -14.75
N LEU A 166 -26.66 -16.66 -15.08
CA LEU A 166 -25.71 -16.96 -16.15
C LEU A 166 -26.21 -18.10 -17.04
N THR A 167 -25.75 -18.16 -18.28
CA THR A 167 -26.01 -19.32 -19.14
C THR A 167 -25.34 -20.56 -18.55
N HIS A 168 -25.84 -21.76 -18.89
CA HIS A 168 -25.27 -23.02 -18.38
C HIS A 168 -23.77 -23.19 -18.69
N LYS A 169 -23.27 -22.54 -19.75
CA LYS A 169 -21.86 -22.59 -20.17
C LYS A 169 -20.94 -21.85 -19.20
N HIS A 170 -21.37 -20.69 -18.70
CA HIS A 170 -20.56 -19.86 -17.79
C HIS A 170 -20.91 -20.06 -16.31
N LYS A 171 -22.05 -20.68 -16.00
CA LYS A 171 -22.50 -20.90 -14.61
C LYS A 171 -21.48 -21.68 -13.77
N LEU A 172 -20.96 -22.80 -14.30
CA LEU A 172 -20.02 -23.64 -13.54
C LEU A 172 -18.68 -22.94 -13.29
N GLU A 173 -18.17 -22.21 -14.29
CA GLU A 173 -16.96 -21.40 -14.18
C GLU A 173 -17.13 -20.30 -13.12
N HIS A 174 -18.24 -19.54 -13.19
CA HIS A 174 -18.55 -18.53 -12.20
C HIS A 174 -18.68 -19.11 -10.79
N GLU A 175 -19.38 -20.23 -10.62
CA GLU A 175 -19.59 -20.83 -9.31
C GLU A 175 -18.29 -21.33 -8.67
N ASP A 176 -17.29 -21.71 -9.45
CA ASP A 176 -15.99 -22.08 -8.90
C ASP A 176 -15.25 -20.85 -8.33
N SER A 177 -15.38 -19.69 -8.98
CA SER A 177 -14.75 -18.43 -8.59
C SER A 177 -15.70 -17.39 -7.97
N CYS A 178 -16.84 -17.83 -7.42
CA CYS A 178 -17.88 -16.91 -6.92
C CYS A 178 -17.51 -16.36 -5.54
N ASP A 179 -17.43 -15.05 -5.36
CA ASP A 179 -17.08 -14.41 -4.08
C ASP A 179 -18.01 -14.79 -2.91
N PHE A 180 -19.25 -15.23 -3.20
CA PHE A 180 -20.24 -15.65 -2.21
C PHE A 180 -20.18 -17.15 -1.86
N ARG A 181 -19.26 -17.89 -2.49
CA ARG A 181 -19.00 -19.31 -2.18
C ARG A 181 -18.53 -19.44 -0.73
N PRO A 182 -19.14 -20.36 0.07
CA PRO A 182 -18.64 -20.68 1.39
C PRO A 182 -17.20 -21.20 1.35
N TYR A 183 -16.39 -20.77 2.32
CA TYR A 183 -15.04 -21.25 2.48
C TYR A 183 -15.06 -22.66 3.05
N MET A 184 -14.25 -23.53 2.46
CA MET A 184 -13.96 -24.86 3.00
C MET A 184 -12.89 -24.75 4.09
N CYS A 185 -12.76 -25.78 4.93
CA CYS A 185 -11.60 -25.90 5.82
C CYS A 185 -10.30 -25.81 4.99
N PRO A 186 -9.38 -24.86 5.29
CA PRO A 186 -8.16 -24.67 4.50
C PRO A 186 -7.03 -25.63 4.89
N CYS A 187 -7.23 -26.50 5.88
CA CYS A 187 -6.21 -27.44 6.34
C CYS A 187 -5.99 -28.56 5.31
N PRO A 188 -4.78 -28.76 4.78
CA PRO A 188 -4.46 -29.88 3.90
C PRO A 188 -4.58 -31.21 4.65
N GLY A 189 -4.83 -32.29 3.90
CA GLY A 189 -4.90 -33.67 4.43
C GLY A 189 -6.06 -33.98 5.39
N ALA A 190 -6.82 -32.98 5.85
CA ALA A 190 -7.89 -33.19 6.81
C ALA A 190 -9.16 -33.73 6.15
N SER A 191 -9.75 -34.79 6.71
CA SER A 191 -11.12 -35.24 6.39
C SER A 191 -12.21 -34.26 6.87
N CYS A 192 -11.84 -33.01 7.12
CA CYS A 192 -12.71 -31.98 7.66
C CYS A 192 -13.66 -31.47 6.58
N LYS A 193 -14.96 -31.64 6.79
CA LYS A 193 -16.02 -31.22 5.86
C LYS A 193 -16.64 -29.88 6.26
N TRP A 194 -15.97 -29.10 7.11
CA TRP A 194 -16.48 -27.82 7.55
C TRP A 194 -16.57 -26.84 6.38
N GLN A 195 -17.65 -26.04 6.40
CA GLN A 195 -17.91 -24.96 5.46
C GLN A 195 -18.49 -23.77 6.23
N GLY A 196 -18.12 -22.55 5.85
CA GLY A 196 -18.65 -21.35 6.49
C GLY A 196 -18.24 -20.04 5.82
N SER A 197 -18.59 -18.93 6.46
CA SER A 197 -18.10 -17.60 6.07
C SER A 197 -16.65 -17.41 6.47
N LEU A 198 -15.96 -16.47 5.81
CA LEU A 198 -14.56 -16.13 6.06
C LEU A 198 -14.28 -15.83 7.55
N GLU A 199 -15.17 -15.07 8.19
CA GLU A 199 -15.06 -14.66 9.60
C GLU A 199 -15.00 -15.85 10.57
N ASN A 200 -15.62 -16.97 10.20
CA ASN A 200 -15.69 -18.16 11.03
C ASN A 200 -14.53 -19.16 10.78
N VAL A 201 -13.69 -18.94 9.76
CA VAL A 201 -12.60 -19.85 9.40
C VAL A 201 -11.58 -19.98 10.54
N MET A 202 -11.12 -18.85 11.08
CA MET A 202 -10.13 -18.86 12.17
C MET A 202 -10.67 -19.51 13.44
N GLN A 203 -11.92 -19.22 13.79
CA GLN A 203 -12.59 -19.86 14.92
C GLN A 203 -12.68 -21.37 14.73
N HIS A 204 -13.02 -21.82 13.52
CA HIS A 204 -13.03 -23.23 13.18
C HIS A 204 -11.64 -23.87 13.35
N LEU A 205 -10.57 -23.26 12.81
CA LEU A 205 -9.21 -23.79 12.92
C LEU A 205 -8.75 -23.94 14.37
N TRP A 206 -8.99 -22.94 15.23
CA TRP A 206 -8.61 -23.03 16.65
C TRP A 206 -9.36 -24.11 17.43
N LEU A 207 -10.63 -24.36 17.09
CA LEU A 207 -11.46 -25.33 17.81
C LEU A 207 -11.27 -26.76 17.32
N ALA A 208 -11.22 -26.95 15.99
CA ALA A 208 -11.20 -28.26 15.35
C ALA A 208 -9.77 -28.75 15.02
N HIS A 209 -8.79 -27.85 14.88
CA HIS A 209 -7.41 -28.15 14.46
C HIS A 209 -6.38 -27.65 15.50
N LYS A 210 -6.56 -28.05 16.77
CA LYS A 210 -5.72 -27.63 17.90
C LYS A 210 -4.22 -27.94 17.79
N SER A 211 -3.85 -28.86 16.90
CA SER A 211 -2.46 -29.22 16.63
C SER A 211 -1.71 -28.18 15.80
N ILE A 212 -2.42 -27.27 15.12
CA ILE A 212 -1.78 -26.25 14.29
C ILE A 212 -1.21 -25.17 15.21
N THR A 213 0.12 -25.08 15.23
CA THR A 213 0.83 -24.05 16.00
C THR A 213 0.67 -22.68 15.34
N THR A 214 0.47 -21.63 16.15
CA THR A 214 0.44 -20.24 15.66
C THR A 214 1.64 -19.47 16.19
N LEU A 215 2.46 -18.92 15.29
CA LEU A 215 3.58 -18.04 15.62
C LEU A 215 3.23 -16.59 15.29
N GLN A 216 3.76 -15.64 16.08
CA GLN A 216 3.56 -14.20 15.89
C GLN A 216 4.84 -13.58 15.32
N GLY A 217 4.68 -12.61 14.41
CA GLY A 217 5.79 -11.88 13.82
C GLY A 217 5.86 -12.02 12.29
N GLU A 218 6.52 -11.06 11.66
CA GLU A 218 6.72 -11.02 10.21
C GLU A 218 7.88 -11.91 9.73
N ASP A 219 8.90 -12.11 10.56
CA ASP A 219 10.03 -13.01 10.32
C ASP A 219 10.03 -14.12 11.37
N ILE A 220 9.79 -15.36 10.92
CA ILE A 220 9.72 -16.54 11.79
C ILE A 220 10.46 -17.72 11.16
N VAL A 221 10.82 -18.69 12.00
CA VAL A 221 11.38 -19.97 11.55
C VAL A 221 10.38 -21.09 11.79
N PHE A 222 10.01 -21.79 10.73
CA PHE A 222 9.20 -23.00 10.80
C PHE A 222 10.11 -24.24 10.77
N LEU A 223 9.93 -25.13 11.74
CA LEU A 223 10.68 -26.38 11.84
C LEU A 223 9.78 -27.56 11.45
N ALA A 224 10.00 -28.13 10.26
CA ALA A 224 9.37 -29.37 9.84
C ALA A 224 10.16 -30.56 10.41
N THR A 225 9.55 -31.31 11.33
CA THR A 225 10.21 -32.44 11.99
C THR A 225 10.05 -33.74 11.21
N ASP A 226 11.04 -34.62 11.27
CA ASP A 226 10.99 -35.97 10.70
C ASP A 226 10.68 -36.01 9.19
N ILE A 227 11.31 -35.15 8.40
CA ILE A 227 11.06 -35.02 6.95
C ILE A 227 11.38 -36.30 6.15
N THR A 228 12.15 -37.22 6.75
CA THR A 228 12.57 -38.48 6.16
C THR A 228 11.51 -39.58 6.27
N LEU A 229 10.40 -39.33 6.98
CA LEU A 229 9.31 -40.30 7.10
C LEU A 229 8.82 -40.78 5.71
N PRO A 230 8.61 -42.09 5.53
CA PRO A 230 8.12 -42.63 4.27
C PRO A 230 6.64 -42.29 4.06
N GLY A 231 6.27 -42.03 2.81
CA GLY A 231 4.90 -41.71 2.40
C GLY A 231 4.62 -40.21 2.26
N ALA A 232 3.35 -39.89 2.02
CA ALA A 232 2.87 -38.52 1.96
C ALA A 232 2.62 -38.00 3.38
N VAL A 233 3.24 -36.86 3.70
CA VAL A 233 3.16 -36.20 5.00
C VAL A 233 3.01 -34.70 4.76
N ASP A 234 2.10 -34.09 5.50
CA ASP A 234 1.83 -32.66 5.46
C ASP A 234 2.24 -32.03 6.78
N TRP A 235 2.97 -30.93 6.72
CA TRP A 235 3.19 -30.05 7.85
C TRP A 235 2.49 -28.73 7.64
N VAL A 236 1.86 -28.24 8.71
CA VAL A 236 1.05 -27.03 8.69
C VAL A 236 1.35 -26.17 9.89
N MET A 237 1.48 -24.86 9.66
CA MET A 237 1.66 -23.85 10.69
C MET A 237 0.87 -22.59 10.34
N MET A 238 0.42 -21.87 11.37
CA MET A 238 -0.12 -20.52 11.23
C MET A 238 0.93 -19.48 11.61
N GLN A 239 1.08 -18.46 10.79
CA GLN A 239 1.78 -17.23 11.08
C GLN A 239 0.79 -16.08 11.23
N SER A 240 0.98 -15.23 12.22
CA SER A 240 0.12 -14.08 12.51
C SER A 240 0.94 -12.80 12.50
N CYS A 241 0.67 -11.93 11.53
CA CYS A 241 1.32 -10.63 11.36
C CYS A 241 0.42 -9.67 10.58
N PHE A 242 0.67 -8.36 10.70
CA PHE A 242 -0.13 -7.31 10.04
C PHE A 242 -1.65 -7.39 10.26
N GLY A 243 -2.11 -7.99 11.36
CA GLY A 243 -3.54 -8.20 11.64
C GLY A 243 -4.19 -9.32 10.81
N HIS A 244 -3.40 -10.14 10.12
CA HIS A 244 -3.84 -11.24 9.29
C HIS A 244 -3.19 -12.57 9.70
N HIS A 245 -3.78 -13.67 9.24
CA HIS A 245 -3.31 -15.02 9.51
C HIS A 245 -2.95 -15.70 8.20
N PHE A 246 -1.72 -16.20 8.13
CA PHE A 246 -1.15 -16.89 6.98
C PHE A 246 -0.88 -18.34 7.37
N MET A 247 -1.35 -19.29 6.58
CA MET A 247 -1.08 -20.71 6.78
C MET A 247 0.07 -21.12 5.85
N LEU A 248 1.17 -21.57 6.43
CA LEU A 248 2.21 -22.28 5.67
C LEU A 248 1.82 -23.75 5.57
N VAL A 249 1.93 -24.29 4.37
CA VAL A 249 1.80 -25.71 4.06
C VAL A 249 3.10 -26.21 3.44
N LEU A 250 3.66 -27.27 4.03
CA LEU A 250 4.73 -28.07 3.44
C LEU A 250 4.15 -29.46 3.17
N GLU A 251 4.00 -29.83 1.91
CA GLU A 251 3.44 -31.11 1.48
C GLU A 251 4.52 -31.97 0.82
N LYS A 252 4.57 -33.25 1.17
CA LYS A 252 5.49 -34.23 0.56
C LYS A 252 4.73 -35.20 -0.35
N GLN A 253 5.00 -35.15 -1.65
CA GLN A 253 4.44 -36.07 -2.65
C GLN A 253 5.59 -36.74 -3.44
N ASP A 254 5.61 -38.07 -3.56
CA ASP A 254 6.56 -38.81 -4.40
C ASP A 254 8.05 -38.39 -4.25
N GLN A 255 8.49 -38.11 -3.02
CA GLN A 255 9.84 -37.62 -2.66
C GLN A 255 10.18 -36.17 -3.08
N GLN A 256 9.18 -35.40 -3.51
CA GLN A 256 9.25 -33.95 -3.68
C GLN A 256 8.52 -33.24 -2.53
N PHE A 257 9.02 -32.08 -2.18
CA PHE A 257 8.46 -31.18 -1.19
C PHE A 257 7.92 -29.93 -1.87
N PHE A 258 6.73 -29.51 -1.47
CA PHE A 258 6.04 -28.34 -1.97
C PHE A 258 5.74 -27.43 -0.78
N ALA A 259 6.34 -26.24 -0.74
CA ALA A 259 6.13 -25.26 0.32
C ALA A 259 5.42 -24.02 -0.22
N ILE A 260 4.26 -23.70 0.35
CA ILE A 260 3.39 -22.62 -0.09
C ILE A 260 2.70 -21.93 1.09
N VAL A 261 2.49 -20.62 0.98
CA VAL A 261 1.78 -19.81 1.98
C VAL A 261 0.41 -19.40 1.42
N GLN A 262 -0.63 -19.59 2.23
CA GLN A 262 -1.99 -19.12 1.93
C GLN A 262 -2.49 -18.11 3.00
N LEU A 263 -3.16 -17.05 2.58
CA LEU A 263 -3.81 -16.09 3.46
C LEU A 263 -5.23 -16.56 3.82
N ILE A 264 -5.56 -16.53 5.12
CA ILE A 264 -6.95 -16.62 5.61
C ILE A 264 -7.64 -15.28 5.34
N GLY A 265 -8.06 -15.08 4.10
CA GLY A 265 -8.55 -13.81 3.60
C GLY A 265 -8.93 -13.88 2.13
N THR A 266 -9.39 -12.76 1.58
CA THR A 266 -9.78 -12.66 0.17
C THR A 266 -8.57 -12.56 -0.76
N ARG A 267 -8.79 -12.78 -2.06
CA ARG A 267 -7.76 -12.57 -3.09
C ARG A 267 -7.19 -11.14 -3.07
N GLN A 268 -8.06 -10.14 -2.96
CA GLN A 268 -7.64 -8.74 -2.89
C GLN A 268 -6.77 -8.43 -1.67
N GLN A 269 -7.04 -9.08 -0.54
CA GLN A 269 -6.18 -8.96 0.64
C GLN A 269 -4.84 -9.67 0.43
N ALA A 270 -4.84 -10.83 -0.23
CA ALA A 270 -3.63 -11.62 -0.47
C ALA A 270 -2.62 -10.86 -1.36
N GLU A 271 -3.10 -10.14 -2.38
CA GLU A 271 -2.29 -9.30 -3.26
C GLU A 271 -1.55 -8.15 -2.55
N LYS A 272 -1.87 -7.86 -1.28
CA LYS A 272 -1.21 -6.83 -0.48
C LYS A 272 0.04 -7.36 0.22
N PHE A 273 0.35 -8.64 0.10
CA PHE A 273 1.45 -9.28 0.81
C PHE A 273 2.35 -10.06 -0.14
N VAL A 274 3.62 -10.16 0.22
CA VAL A 274 4.61 -11.06 -0.39
C VAL A 274 5.21 -11.89 0.74
N TYR A 275 5.37 -13.18 0.49
CA TYR A 275 6.08 -14.07 1.39
C TYR A 275 7.40 -14.50 0.75
N ARG A 276 8.45 -14.61 1.56
CA ARG A 276 9.72 -15.23 1.22
C ARG A 276 9.93 -16.48 2.05
N LEU A 277 10.21 -17.60 1.40
CA LEU A 277 10.66 -18.84 2.03
C LEU A 277 12.17 -19.01 1.79
N GLU A 278 12.92 -19.26 2.84
CA GLU A 278 14.35 -19.57 2.72
C GLU A 278 14.74 -20.87 3.42
N LEU A 279 15.50 -21.70 2.71
CA LEU A 279 16.25 -22.81 3.28
C LEU A 279 17.71 -22.39 3.40
N ASN A 280 18.25 -22.47 4.61
CA ASN A 280 19.64 -22.09 4.90
C ASN A 280 20.43 -23.31 5.35
N GLY A 281 21.59 -23.52 4.73
CA GLY A 281 22.49 -24.64 5.04
C GLY A 281 23.93 -24.17 4.96
N ASN A 282 24.89 -25.07 5.24
CA ASN A 282 26.30 -24.70 5.26
C ASN A 282 26.75 -24.13 3.89
N LYS A 283 26.99 -22.81 3.86
CA LYS A 283 27.35 -22.02 2.65
C LYS A 283 26.35 -22.14 1.49
N ARG A 284 25.09 -22.46 1.76
CA ARG A 284 24.04 -22.66 0.76
C ARG A 284 22.77 -21.96 1.20
N ARG A 285 22.04 -21.39 0.25
CA ARG A 285 20.72 -20.79 0.46
C ARG A 285 19.84 -21.05 -0.74
N LEU A 286 18.60 -21.46 -0.50
CA LEU A 286 17.55 -21.56 -1.51
C LEU A 286 16.40 -20.64 -1.08
N THR A 287 15.95 -19.77 -1.99
CA THR A 287 14.96 -18.75 -1.69
C THR A 287 13.85 -18.76 -2.73
N TRP A 288 12.60 -18.62 -2.28
CA TRP A 288 11.42 -18.44 -3.12
C TRP A 288 10.60 -17.25 -2.59
N GLU A 289 10.14 -16.39 -3.48
CA GLU A 289 9.30 -15.23 -3.15
C GLU A 289 8.06 -15.23 -4.04
N SER A 290 6.88 -15.08 -3.43
CA SER A 290 5.61 -14.98 -4.18
C SER A 290 4.52 -14.30 -3.34
N THR A 291 3.38 -14.03 -3.96
CA THR A 291 2.17 -13.56 -3.29
C THR A 291 1.44 -14.74 -2.64
N PRO A 292 0.98 -14.63 -1.37
CA PRO A 292 0.20 -15.69 -0.74
C PRO A 292 -1.04 -16.03 -1.56
N LYS A 293 -1.43 -17.31 -1.64
CA LYS A 293 -2.72 -17.68 -2.23
C LYS A 293 -3.85 -17.35 -1.28
N SER A 294 -5.02 -16.95 -1.77
CA SER A 294 -6.19 -16.83 -0.90
C SER A 294 -6.75 -18.23 -0.61
N ILE A 295 -7.28 -18.46 0.60
CA ILE A 295 -8.06 -19.68 0.89
C ILE A 295 -9.30 -19.84 -0.01
N HIS A 296 -9.70 -18.79 -0.73
CA HIS A 296 -10.75 -18.88 -1.75
C HIS A 296 -10.28 -19.64 -2.99
N GLU A 297 -9.03 -19.42 -3.40
CA GLU A 297 -8.39 -20.08 -4.55
C GLU A 297 -7.86 -21.48 -4.16
N GLY A 298 -7.46 -21.64 -2.90
CA GLY A 298 -6.78 -22.83 -2.42
C GLY A 298 -5.35 -22.93 -2.95
N ILE A 299 -4.72 -24.10 -2.73
CA ILE A 299 -3.29 -24.32 -3.06
C ILE A 299 -3.06 -25.47 -4.04
N GLN A 300 -4.07 -26.31 -4.28
CA GLN A 300 -3.93 -27.53 -5.07
C GLN A 300 -3.52 -27.24 -6.52
N GLN A 301 -4.13 -26.25 -7.15
CA GLN A 301 -3.77 -25.85 -8.50
C GLN A 301 -2.35 -25.28 -8.58
N ALA A 302 -1.93 -24.53 -7.56
CA ALA A 302 -0.58 -23.95 -7.50
C ALA A 302 0.48 -25.06 -7.35
N ILE A 303 0.23 -26.06 -6.51
CA ILE A 303 1.10 -27.24 -6.36
C ILE A 303 1.16 -28.03 -7.67
N LEU A 304 0.03 -28.26 -8.33
CA LEU A 304 -0.05 -29.02 -9.59
C LEU A 304 0.81 -28.41 -10.72
N ILE A 305 0.86 -27.07 -10.81
CA ILE A 305 1.66 -26.35 -11.81
C ILE A 305 3.05 -25.94 -11.30
N SER A 306 3.43 -26.35 -10.08
CA SER A 306 4.69 -25.98 -9.42
C SER A 306 4.88 -24.47 -9.22
N ASP A 307 3.81 -23.72 -8.98
CA ASP A 307 3.82 -22.30 -8.59
C ASP A 307 4.00 -22.16 -7.06
N CYS A 308 5.09 -22.72 -6.55
CA CYS A 308 5.51 -22.69 -5.15
C CYS A 308 6.98 -23.08 -5.00
N LEU A 309 7.52 -23.09 -3.78
CA LEU A 309 8.87 -23.60 -3.54
C LEU A 309 8.85 -25.12 -3.65
N VAL A 310 9.51 -25.65 -4.69
CA VAL A 310 9.63 -27.09 -4.94
C VAL A 310 11.07 -27.54 -4.81
N PHE A 311 11.30 -28.63 -4.08
CA PHE A 311 12.62 -29.27 -3.95
C PHE A 311 12.50 -30.77 -3.70
N ASP A 312 13.53 -31.53 -4.07
CA ASP A 312 13.56 -32.98 -3.89
C ASP A 312 14.10 -33.39 -2.50
N GLY A 313 13.95 -34.67 -2.15
CA GLY A 313 14.46 -35.21 -0.89
C GLY A 313 15.98 -35.09 -0.72
N ALA A 314 16.76 -35.11 -1.80
CA ALA A 314 18.20 -34.90 -1.74
C ALA A 314 18.53 -33.46 -1.29
N THR A 315 17.83 -32.47 -1.86
CA THR A 315 17.93 -31.07 -1.48
C THR A 315 17.48 -30.87 -0.04
N ALA A 316 16.37 -31.47 0.38
CA ALA A 316 15.88 -31.40 1.74
C ALA A 316 16.94 -31.86 2.76
N LEU A 317 17.66 -32.96 2.47
CA LEU A 317 18.74 -33.47 3.32
C LEU A 317 19.95 -32.54 3.43
N LEU A 318 20.25 -31.75 2.39
CA LEU A 318 21.34 -30.77 2.43
C LEU A 318 21.04 -29.58 3.36
N PHE A 319 19.76 -29.29 3.59
CA PHE A 319 19.28 -28.19 4.43
C PHE A 319 18.74 -28.64 5.80
N SER A 320 18.59 -29.94 6.02
CA SER A 320 18.09 -30.49 7.28
C SER A 320 19.19 -30.77 8.29
N GLU A 321 18.88 -30.61 9.57
CA GLU A 321 19.72 -31.05 10.68
C GLU A 321 18.95 -32.05 11.55
N ASN A 322 19.53 -33.23 11.80
CA ASN A 322 18.90 -34.31 12.57
C ASN A 322 17.51 -34.71 12.06
N GLY A 323 17.27 -34.64 10.74
CA GLY A 323 15.99 -34.97 10.13
C GLY A 323 14.93 -33.86 10.21
N ASN A 324 15.28 -32.69 10.76
CA ASN A 324 14.41 -31.53 10.83
C ASN A 324 14.83 -30.48 9.78
N LEU A 325 13.86 -29.94 9.06
CA LEU A 325 14.08 -28.89 8.07
C LEU A 325 13.60 -27.55 8.64
N ALA A 326 14.51 -26.58 8.75
CA ALA A 326 14.17 -25.21 9.12
C ALA A 326 13.88 -24.38 7.86
N ILE A 327 12.74 -23.71 7.83
CA ILE A 327 12.31 -22.80 6.77
C ILE A 327 12.10 -21.42 7.38
N ASN A 328 12.88 -20.44 6.97
CA ASN A 328 12.63 -19.05 7.34
C ASN A 328 11.45 -18.53 6.50
N ILE A 329 10.48 -17.91 7.15
CA ILE A 329 9.29 -17.35 6.52
C ILE A 329 9.26 -15.87 6.84
N ILE A 330 9.37 -15.05 5.80
CA ILE A 330 9.38 -13.59 5.93
C ILE A 330 8.17 -13.07 5.18
N MET A 331 7.25 -12.46 5.92
CA MET A 331 6.06 -11.80 5.41
C MET A 331 6.35 -10.31 5.26
N SER A 332 6.00 -9.74 4.12
CA SER A 332 6.13 -8.32 3.85
C SER A 332 4.89 -7.78 3.15
N LYS A 333 4.65 -6.48 3.26
CA LYS A 333 3.60 -5.81 2.50
C LYS A 333 4.09 -5.49 1.09
N THR A 334 3.19 -5.56 0.12
CA THR A 334 3.46 -5.14 -1.26
C THR A 334 3.35 -3.63 -1.34
N PHE A 335 4.48 -2.99 -1.57
CA PHE A 335 4.54 -1.57 -1.86
C PHE A 335 4.41 -1.34 -3.37
N CYS A 336 3.70 -0.28 -3.74
CA CYS A 336 3.51 0.10 -5.12
C CYS A 336 3.70 1.61 -5.30
N ARG A 337 4.13 2.04 -6.49
CA ARG A 337 4.11 3.46 -6.88
C ARG A 337 2.98 3.71 -7.86
N CYS A 338 2.36 4.88 -7.76
CA CYS A 338 1.46 5.36 -8.80
C CYS A 338 2.25 5.58 -10.09
N SER A 339 1.70 5.14 -11.23
CA SER A 339 2.32 5.28 -12.56
C SER A 339 2.67 6.73 -12.94
N CYS A 340 2.00 7.72 -12.33
CA CYS A 340 2.36 9.13 -12.49
C CYS A 340 3.80 9.43 -12.04
N PHE A 341 4.44 8.57 -11.24
CA PHE A 341 5.84 8.69 -10.88
C PHE A 341 6.76 8.80 -12.09
N PHE A 342 6.45 8.12 -13.20
CA PHE A 342 7.30 8.15 -14.40
C PHE A 342 7.00 9.32 -15.33
N LYS A 343 5.97 10.13 -15.04
CA LYS A 343 5.43 11.10 -16.00
C LYS A 343 5.20 12.48 -15.40
N GLY A 344 4.88 12.56 -14.12
CA GLY A 344 4.54 13.80 -13.43
C GLY A 344 5.65 14.34 -12.55
N ASN A 345 5.57 15.65 -12.30
CA ASN A 345 6.39 16.38 -11.37
C ASN A 345 7.90 16.19 -11.63
N ILE A 346 8.31 16.25 -12.90
CA ILE A 346 9.70 16.18 -13.33
C ILE A 346 10.31 17.57 -13.18
N TYR A 347 11.28 17.76 -12.30
CA TYR A 347 11.95 19.06 -12.14
C TYR A 347 13.01 19.24 -13.21
N LEU A 348 12.96 20.38 -13.91
CA LEU A 348 13.95 20.77 -14.90
C LEU A 348 14.74 21.97 -14.39
N GLU A 349 16.01 21.75 -14.08
CA GLU A 349 16.92 22.77 -13.53
C GLU A 349 17.10 23.96 -14.47
N GLN A 350 17.11 23.70 -15.79
CA GLN A 350 17.31 24.71 -16.83
C GLN A 350 16.23 25.81 -16.81
N VAL A 351 15.02 25.46 -16.36
CA VAL A 351 13.87 26.38 -16.27
C VAL A 351 13.34 26.53 -14.85
N ARG A 352 14.01 25.92 -13.87
CA ARG A 352 13.65 25.87 -12.44
C ARG A 352 12.15 25.61 -12.21
N SER A 353 11.60 24.65 -12.93
CA SER A 353 10.15 24.37 -12.92
C SER A 353 9.85 22.89 -13.09
N HIS A 354 8.68 22.47 -12.59
CA HIS A 354 8.19 21.10 -12.72
C HIS A 354 7.34 20.94 -13.98
N VAL A 355 7.59 19.88 -14.73
CA VAL A 355 6.87 19.52 -15.95
C VAL A 355 6.14 18.20 -15.83
N HIS A 356 5.15 18.01 -16.69
CA HIS A 356 4.42 16.77 -16.89
C HIS A 356 4.68 16.25 -18.30
N TYR A 357 5.02 14.98 -18.41
CA TYR A 357 5.40 14.32 -19.65
C TYR A 357 4.40 13.22 -20.01
N ILE A 358 3.77 13.37 -21.18
CA ILE A 358 2.82 12.38 -21.73
C ILE A 358 3.41 11.73 -22.98
N SER A 359 3.88 12.57 -23.90
CA SER A 359 4.59 12.21 -25.13
C SER A 359 5.44 13.39 -25.58
N ASP A 360 6.44 13.13 -26.44
CA ASP A 360 7.28 14.18 -27.01
C ASP A 360 6.46 15.28 -27.72
N ASP A 361 5.48 14.89 -28.53
CA ASP A 361 4.61 15.85 -29.25
C ASP A 361 3.84 16.75 -28.29
N ARG A 362 3.29 16.15 -27.22
CA ARG A 362 2.51 16.89 -26.23
C ARG A 362 3.39 17.80 -25.40
N PHE A 363 4.58 17.34 -25.03
CA PHE A 363 5.56 18.15 -24.32
C PHE A 363 5.96 19.37 -25.15
N ARG A 364 6.23 19.19 -26.45
CA ARG A 364 6.52 20.33 -27.34
C ARG A 364 5.36 21.31 -27.41
N GLU A 365 4.12 20.82 -27.50
CA GLU A 365 2.94 21.68 -27.54
C GLU A 365 2.73 22.49 -26.24
N ASP A 366 2.84 21.82 -25.09
CA ASP A 366 2.56 22.40 -23.77
C ASP A 366 3.66 23.39 -23.35
N TYR A 367 4.92 23.15 -23.73
CA TYR A 367 6.08 23.91 -23.26
C TYR A 367 6.78 24.77 -24.34
N LYS A 368 6.25 24.85 -25.57
CA LYS A 368 6.79 25.73 -26.64
C LYS A 368 6.95 27.20 -26.25
N ASN A 369 6.10 27.69 -25.35
CA ASN A 369 6.12 29.10 -24.92
C ASN A 369 7.12 29.35 -23.79
N LEU A 370 7.69 28.31 -23.19
CA LEU A 370 8.62 28.44 -22.06
C LEU A 370 10.02 28.86 -22.53
N ILE A 371 10.40 28.57 -23.78
CA ILE A 371 11.71 28.91 -24.33
C ILE A 371 11.61 29.38 -25.78
N SER A 372 12.32 30.45 -26.12
CA SER A 372 12.27 31.12 -27.43
C SER A 372 13.02 30.38 -28.57
N SER A 373 13.63 29.22 -28.34
CA SER A 373 14.42 28.49 -29.36
C SER A 373 14.16 26.98 -29.36
N GLU A 374 14.03 26.37 -30.55
CA GLU A 374 13.78 24.93 -30.72
C GLU A 374 14.94 24.07 -30.19
N ASN A 375 16.20 24.50 -30.35
CA ASN A 375 17.36 23.78 -29.84
C ASN A 375 17.34 23.64 -28.31
N SER A 376 16.77 24.61 -27.59
CA SER A 376 16.61 24.53 -26.14
C SER A 376 15.47 23.61 -25.72
N LEU A 377 14.42 23.47 -26.54
CA LEU A 377 13.31 22.57 -26.25
C LEU A 377 13.73 21.10 -26.35
N GLU A 378 14.55 20.75 -27.34
CA GLU A 378 15.12 19.39 -27.45
C GLU A 378 16.07 19.07 -26.29
N GLN A 379 16.83 20.06 -25.79
CA GLN A 379 17.64 19.87 -24.58
C GLN A 379 16.79 19.58 -23.35
N LEU A 380 15.66 20.28 -23.18
CA LEU A 380 14.71 19.98 -22.10
C LEU A 380 14.12 18.59 -22.24
N LEU A 381 13.72 18.20 -23.46
CA LEU A 381 13.14 16.89 -23.71
C LEU A 381 14.12 15.76 -23.40
N ASN A 382 15.40 15.93 -23.76
CA ASN A 382 16.47 14.99 -23.39
C ASN A 382 16.60 14.88 -21.86
N ALA A 383 16.58 16.00 -21.13
CA ALA A 383 16.63 15.99 -19.67
C ALA A 383 15.41 15.28 -19.05
N VAL A 384 14.22 15.44 -19.65
CA VAL A 384 13.02 14.68 -19.25
C VAL A 384 13.22 13.19 -19.46
N HIS A 385 13.69 12.76 -20.63
CA HIS A 385 13.93 11.33 -20.92
C HIS A 385 14.97 10.71 -20.00
N GLU A 386 16.05 11.43 -19.69
CA GLU A 386 17.06 10.99 -18.73
C GLU A 386 16.48 10.79 -17.33
N GLU A 387 15.65 11.73 -16.86
CA GLU A 387 14.98 11.62 -15.57
C GLU A 387 13.98 10.46 -15.54
N ILE A 388 13.25 10.21 -16.62
CA ILE A 388 12.33 9.06 -16.73
C ILE A 388 13.12 7.75 -16.65
N ARG A 389 14.19 7.61 -17.44
CA ARG A 389 15.05 6.41 -17.43
C ARG A 389 15.63 6.17 -16.04
N ARG A 390 16.07 7.23 -15.36
CA ARG A 390 16.57 7.15 -13.97
C ARG A 390 15.48 6.68 -13.00
N ARG A 391 14.23 7.13 -13.17
CA ARG A 391 13.09 6.69 -12.35
C ARG A 391 12.75 5.22 -12.60
N GLU A 392 12.89 4.74 -13.83
CA GLU A 392 12.67 3.32 -14.20
C GLU A 392 13.70 2.38 -13.59
N THR A 393 14.98 2.79 -13.52
CA THR A 393 16.06 1.97 -12.92
C THR A 393 16.27 2.24 -11.43
N HIS A 394 15.53 3.18 -10.84
CA HIS A 394 15.72 3.71 -9.49
C HIS A 394 15.93 2.63 -8.43
N ASP A 395 14.99 1.69 -8.31
CA ASP A 395 14.98 0.69 -7.24
C ASP A 395 16.13 -0.32 -7.41
N ALA A 396 16.37 -0.76 -8.65
CA ALA A 396 17.48 -1.68 -8.96
C ALA A 396 18.86 -1.05 -8.68
N ASP A 397 19.02 0.23 -9.01
CA ASP A 397 20.27 0.94 -8.77
C ASP A 397 20.46 1.24 -7.27
N ALA A 398 19.39 1.56 -6.54
CA ALA A 398 19.44 1.73 -5.08
C ALA A 398 19.87 0.45 -4.37
N ARG A 399 19.33 -0.72 -4.78
CA ARG A 399 19.72 -2.01 -4.23
C ARG A 399 21.20 -2.31 -4.46
N LYS A 400 21.71 -2.11 -5.67
CA LYS A 400 23.13 -2.29 -5.99
C LYS A 400 24.03 -1.38 -5.13
N ARG A 401 23.63 -0.12 -4.93
CA ARG A 401 24.37 0.81 -4.05
C ARG A 401 24.39 0.32 -2.62
N LYS A 402 23.23 -0.05 -2.06
CA LYS A 402 23.09 -0.62 -0.70
C LYS A 402 24.00 -1.83 -0.50
N ASP A 403 23.96 -2.79 -1.42
CA ASP A 403 24.77 -4.00 -1.35
C ASP A 403 26.27 -3.70 -1.38
N GLN A 404 26.69 -2.74 -2.24
CA GLN A 404 28.09 -2.33 -2.31
C GLN A 404 28.53 -1.58 -1.05
N ILE A 405 27.77 -0.58 -0.59
CA ILE A 405 28.07 0.21 0.60
C ILE A 405 28.20 -0.73 1.82
N LYS A 406 27.22 -1.61 2.01
CA LYS A 406 27.20 -2.58 3.12
C LYS A 406 28.43 -3.50 3.12
N LYS A 407 29.01 -3.78 1.96
CA LYS A 407 30.16 -4.68 1.81
C LYS A 407 31.50 -3.97 1.93
N GLU A 408 31.62 -2.75 1.42
CA GLU A 408 32.91 -2.10 1.18
C GLU A 408 33.16 -0.87 2.07
N TYR A 409 32.11 -0.19 2.52
CA TYR A 409 32.26 1.01 3.34
C TYR A 409 32.62 0.68 4.79
N GLN A 410 33.52 1.48 5.37
CA GLN A 410 33.95 1.35 6.75
C GLN A 410 33.55 2.62 7.52
N PRO A 411 32.56 2.54 8.42
CA PRO A 411 32.13 3.67 9.23
C PRO A 411 33.25 4.26 10.09
N LEU A 412 33.27 5.59 10.23
CA LEU A 412 34.12 6.29 11.19
C LEU A 412 33.54 6.16 12.60
N HIS A 413 32.23 6.38 12.74
CA HIS A 413 31.49 6.32 13.99
C HIS A 413 30.44 5.20 13.96
N SER A 414 30.90 3.97 14.14
CA SER A 414 30.04 2.77 14.05
C SER A 414 28.89 2.74 15.07
N ASP A 415 29.02 3.44 16.21
CA ASP A 415 28.00 3.50 17.26
C ASP A 415 26.79 4.39 16.89
N LEU A 416 26.91 5.26 15.88
CA LEU A 416 25.82 6.10 15.39
C LEU A 416 24.74 5.32 14.64
N TYR A 417 25.09 4.18 14.05
CA TYR A 417 24.19 3.35 13.24
C TYR A 417 23.10 2.66 14.07
N THR A 418 23.28 2.61 15.39
CA THR A 418 22.27 2.11 16.32
C THR A 418 21.73 3.27 17.14
N PHE A 419 20.41 3.48 17.12
CA PHE A 419 19.78 4.56 17.86
C PHE A 419 20.01 4.44 19.37
N GLN A 420 20.39 5.56 20.00
CA GLN A 420 20.57 5.66 21.44
C GLN A 420 19.87 6.92 21.95
N PRO A 421 19.06 6.85 23.04
CA PRO A 421 18.38 8.02 23.60
C PRO A 421 19.31 9.17 24.02
N LYS A 422 20.61 8.90 24.21
CA LYS A 422 21.64 9.91 24.53
C LYS A 422 21.84 10.94 23.41
N PHE A 423 21.48 10.60 22.18
CA PHE A 423 21.60 11.49 21.02
C PHE A 423 20.56 12.62 21.05
N LEU A 424 19.44 12.41 21.77
CA LEU A 424 18.36 13.37 21.89
C LEU A 424 18.62 14.33 23.06
N SER A 425 18.26 15.59 22.86
CA SER A 425 18.22 16.60 23.92
C SER A 425 17.21 16.19 25.01
N GLU A 426 17.49 16.57 26.25
CA GLU A 426 16.60 16.27 27.38
C GLU A 426 15.20 16.88 27.17
N ASN A 427 15.16 18.11 26.63
CA ASN A 427 13.94 18.83 26.32
C ASN A 427 13.06 18.07 25.31
N PHE A 428 13.66 17.44 24.29
CA PHE A 428 12.93 16.66 23.30
C PHE A 428 12.33 15.39 23.89
N LYS A 429 13.08 14.67 24.74
CA LYS A 429 12.59 13.47 25.42
C LYS A 429 11.44 13.80 26.37
N GLN A 430 11.54 14.91 27.11
CA GLN A 430 10.46 15.41 27.96
C GLN A 430 9.23 15.80 27.13
N LEU A 431 9.43 16.46 25.98
CA LEU A 431 8.34 16.83 25.08
C LEU A 431 7.55 15.61 24.60
N CYS A 432 8.24 14.53 24.23
CA CYS A 432 7.61 13.32 23.71
C CYS A 432 6.94 12.45 24.79
N SER A 433 7.27 12.66 26.07
CA SER A 433 6.74 11.86 27.18
C SER A 433 5.53 12.49 27.89
N GLN A 434 5.25 13.78 27.65
CA GLN A 434 4.19 14.50 28.35
C GLN A 434 2.98 14.78 27.45
N PRO A 435 1.74 14.64 27.97
CA PRO A 435 0.52 14.96 27.23
C PRO A 435 0.29 16.47 27.07
N LYS A 436 0.99 17.30 27.84
CA LYS A 436 0.94 18.76 27.76
C LYS A 436 2.27 19.28 27.24
N PHE A 437 2.24 19.98 26.11
CA PHE A 437 3.44 20.52 25.47
C PHE A 437 3.87 21.84 26.12
N PRO A 438 5.00 21.89 26.83
CA PRO A 438 5.51 23.16 27.36
C PRO A 438 5.89 24.09 26.21
N SER A 439 5.34 25.32 26.21
CA SER A 439 5.64 26.34 25.20
C SER A 439 7.10 26.80 25.19
N GLU A 440 7.84 26.48 26.26
CA GLU A 440 9.27 26.75 26.38
C GLU A 440 10.11 25.91 25.40
N TYR A 441 9.70 24.67 25.14
CA TYR A 441 10.47 23.73 24.29
C TYR A 441 9.85 23.52 22.91
N LEU A 442 8.53 23.68 22.79
CA LEU A 442 7.81 23.58 21.52
C LEU A 442 7.26 24.94 21.11
N LYS A 443 7.92 25.57 20.13
CA LYS A 443 7.45 26.84 19.56
C LYS A 443 6.49 26.56 18.41
N LYS A 444 5.26 27.07 18.51
CA LYS A 444 4.27 27.06 17.44
C LYS A 444 4.45 28.30 16.57
N LEU A 445 4.90 28.12 15.33
CA LEU A 445 5.22 29.21 14.41
C LEU A 445 4.02 29.63 13.53
N GLY A 446 2.90 28.92 13.64
CA GLY A 446 1.66 29.17 12.88
C GLY A 446 1.36 28.06 11.89
N ASN A 447 0.10 27.94 11.46
CA ASN A 447 -0.38 27.00 10.42
C ASN A 447 0.01 25.51 10.60
N GLY A 448 0.32 25.07 11.82
CA GLY A 448 0.77 23.70 12.07
C GLY A 448 2.25 23.48 11.75
N ILE A 449 3.06 24.54 11.88
CA ILE A 449 4.53 24.49 11.86
C ILE A 449 5.02 24.60 13.30
N PHE A 450 5.90 23.70 13.69
CA PHE A 450 6.45 23.62 15.03
C PHE A 450 7.97 23.53 14.99
N SER A 451 8.66 24.23 15.89
CA SER A 451 10.12 24.12 16.04
C SER A 451 10.51 23.74 17.47
N MET A 452 11.51 22.88 17.61
CA MET A 452 11.96 22.35 18.90
C MET A 452 13.45 21.94 18.86
N PRO A 453 14.17 21.98 19.99
CA PRO A 453 15.49 21.36 20.08
C PRO A 453 15.35 19.83 20.01
N VAL A 454 16.17 19.17 19.20
CA VAL A 454 16.04 17.72 18.93
C VAL A 454 17.26 16.96 19.40
N PHE A 455 18.42 17.20 18.78
CA PHE A 455 19.65 16.46 19.04
C PHE A 455 20.60 17.22 19.96
N THR A 456 21.55 16.49 20.55
CA THR A 456 22.70 17.10 21.24
C THR A 456 23.73 17.61 20.23
N ASN A 457 24.50 18.64 20.61
CA ASN A 457 25.59 19.13 19.77
C ASN A 457 26.66 18.05 19.48
N ASP A 458 26.91 17.18 20.47
CA ASP A 458 27.87 16.07 20.35
C ASP A 458 27.44 15.08 19.26
N PHE A 459 26.17 14.68 19.25
CA PHE A 459 25.63 13.84 18.19
C PHE A 459 25.72 14.52 16.82
N CYS A 460 25.30 15.78 16.71
CA CYS A 460 25.36 16.50 15.43
C CYS A 460 26.79 16.56 14.88
N THR A 461 27.78 16.80 15.74
CA THR A 461 29.20 16.86 15.36
C THR A 461 29.69 15.52 14.82
N GLN A 462 29.51 14.44 15.60
CA GLN A 462 29.93 13.09 15.18
C GLN A 462 29.18 12.62 13.93
N PHE A 463 27.89 12.95 13.81
CA PHE A 463 27.11 12.58 12.65
C PHE A 463 27.59 13.31 11.39
N ILE A 464 27.94 14.59 11.48
CA ILE A 464 28.53 15.33 10.35
C ILE A 464 29.91 14.79 9.97
N GLU A 465 30.74 14.40 10.93
CA GLU A 465 32.04 13.76 10.65
C GLU A 465 31.85 12.45 9.87
N GLU A 466 30.89 11.61 10.26
CA GLU A 466 30.54 10.37 9.54
C GLU A 466 30.05 10.67 8.12
N LEU A 467 29.18 11.68 7.95
CA LEU A 467 28.68 12.07 6.64
C LEU A 467 29.81 12.58 5.73
N LYS A 468 30.71 13.43 6.24
CA LYS A 468 31.88 13.91 5.50
C LYS A 468 32.84 12.77 5.15
N HIS A 469 33.02 11.80 6.03
CA HIS A 469 33.80 10.59 5.77
C HIS A 469 33.19 9.74 4.64
N PHE A 470 31.85 9.57 4.65
CA PHE A 470 31.15 8.90 3.56
C PHE A 470 31.24 9.68 2.24
N GLU A 471 31.08 11.01 2.27
CA GLU A 471 31.23 11.88 1.09
C GLU A 471 32.61 11.72 0.44
N ALA A 472 33.67 11.69 1.26
CA ALA A 472 35.05 11.54 0.80
C ALA A 472 35.39 10.12 0.29
N SER A 473 34.57 9.13 0.60
CA SER A 473 34.78 7.74 0.16
C SER A 473 34.46 7.54 -1.33
N PRO A 474 35.04 6.50 -1.99
CA PRO A 474 34.71 6.16 -3.38
C PRO A 474 33.33 5.47 -3.54
N MET A 475 32.55 5.34 -2.46
CA MET A 475 31.26 4.65 -2.49
C MET A 475 30.25 5.36 -3.40
N PRO A 476 29.38 4.61 -4.09
CA PRO A 476 28.34 5.20 -4.92
C PRO A 476 27.31 5.92 -4.05
N LYS A 477 26.79 7.05 -4.53
CA LYS A 477 25.88 7.92 -3.77
C LYS A 477 24.61 8.15 -4.59
N GLY A 478 23.46 7.81 -4.03
CA GLY A 478 22.16 8.14 -4.63
C GLY A 478 21.82 9.61 -4.47
N ARG A 479 21.01 10.14 -5.40
CA ARG A 479 20.51 11.52 -5.32
C ARG A 479 19.38 11.59 -4.26
N PRO A 480 19.40 12.54 -3.29
CA PRO A 480 18.42 12.59 -2.21
C PRO A 480 16.97 12.80 -2.68
N ASN A 481 16.79 13.76 -3.61
CA ASN A 481 15.50 14.07 -4.23
C ASN A 481 15.71 14.71 -5.61
N THR A 482 14.62 15.04 -6.32
CA THR A 482 14.67 15.56 -7.70
C THR A 482 15.25 16.98 -7.81
N MET A 483 15.40 17.70 -6.71
CA MET A 483 15.81 19.11 -6.67
C MET A 483 17.18 19.33 -6.01
N ASN A 484 17.68 18.36 -5.23
CA ASN A 484 19.01 18.40 -4.63
C ASN A 484 19.95 17.45 -5.35
N ASN A 485 21.08 17.97 -5.82
CA ASN A 485 22.14 17.20 -6.46
C ASN A 485 23.10 16.60 -5.43
N TYR A 486 23.20 17.21 -4.24
CA TYR A 486 24.15 16.81 -3.20
C TYR A 486 23.44 16.41 -1.89
N GLY A 487 23.91 15.31 -1.32
CA GLY A 487 23.42 14.77 -0.06
C GLY A 487 23.56 13.25 0.01
N ILE A 488 23.00 12.67 1.08
CA ILE A 488 23.14 11.25 1.41
C ILE A 488 21.77 10.65 1.74
N LEU A 489 21.44 9.55 1.08
CA LEU A 489 20.30 8.71 1.42
C LEU A 489 20.66 7.82 2.61
N LEU A 490 19.97 8.00 3.74
CA LEU A 490 20.33 7.33 5.00
C LEU A 490 19.98 5.84 5.02
N ASP A 491 18.99 5.43 4.23
CA ASP A 491 18.67 4.02 4.03
C ASP A 491 19.75 3.30 3.21
N GLU A 492 20.43 3.99 2.29
CA GLU A 492 21.58 3.46 1.56
C GLU A 492 22.82 3.32 2.45
N LEU A 493 23.01 4.26 3.36
CA LEU A 493 24.14 4.25 4.29
C LEU A 493 23.98 3.20 5.40
N GLY A 494 22.74 2.85 5.78
CA GLY A 494 22.46 1.81 6.78
C GLY A 494 21.80 2.31 8.07
N PHE A 495 21.20 3.51 8.06
CA PHE A 495 20.53 4.13 9.20
C PHE A 495 19.02 3.79 9.30
N THR A 496 18.52 2.83 8.53
CA THR A 496 17.09 2.48 8.52
C THR A 496 16.56 2.15 9.92
N SER A 497 17.24 1.27 10.66
CA SER A 497 16.86 0.90 12.03
C SER A 497 16.91 2.09 12.99
N PHE A 498 17.90 2.97 12.85
CA PHE A 498 18.00 4.19 13.64
C PHE A 498 16.77 5.09 13.46
N ILE A 499 16.36 5.30 12.21
CA ILE A 499 15.24 6.17 11.88
C ILE A 499 13.91 5.51 12.27
N ASP A 500 13.76 4.19 12.09
CA ASP A 500 12.60 3.45 12.55
C ASP A 500 12.39 3.59 14.06
N GLU A 501 13.45 3.49 14.86
CA GLU A 501 13.37 3.65 16.32
C GLU A 501 13.02 5.09 16.71
N LEU A 502 13.67 6.09 16.11
CA LEU A 502 13.36 7.51 16.34
C LEU A 502 11.90 7.82 15.96
N ARG A 503 11.43 7.29 14.83
CA ARG A 503 10.05 7.46 14.36
C ARG A 503 9.06 6.83 15.33
N ASN A 504 9.25 5.55 15.65
CA ASN A 504 8.30 4.77 16.43
C ASN A 504 8.20 5.26 17.88
N GLN A 505 9.32 5.55 18.53
CA GLN A 505 9.33 5.95 19.95
C GLN A 505 8.97 7.43 20.18
N TYR A 506 9.37 8.33 19.27
CA TYR A 506 9.30 9.78 19.52
C TYR A 506 8.42 10.53 18.51
N LEU A 507 8.73 10.42 17.21
CA LEU A 507 8.09 11.29 16.20
C LEU A 507 6.64 10.92 15.91
N ASN A 508 6.30 9.63 15.86
CA ASN A 508 4.94 9.18 15.58
C ASN A 508 3.96 9.57 16.72
N PRO A 509 4.25 9.30 18.02
CA PRO A 509 3.42 9.80 19.12
C PRO A 509 3.30 11.33 19.12
N LEU A 510 4.41 12.04 18.88
CA LEU A 510 4.42 13.50 18.85
C LEU A 510 3.54 14.04 17.70
N ALA A 511 3.68 13.49 16.49
CA ALA A 511 2.87 13.88 15.34
C ALA A 511 1.39 13.58 15.56
N GLN A 512 1.06 12.41 16.13
CA GLN A 512 -0.31 12.04 16.46
C GLN A 512 -0.93 13.05 17.42
N ALA A 513 -0.18 13.50 18.42
CA ALA A 513 -0.69 14.44 19.40
C ALA A 513 -0.76 15.90 18.90
N LEU A 514 0.10 16.30 17.96
CA LEU A 514 0.11 17.65 17.38
C LEU A 514 -0.88 17.84 16.22
N TYR A 515 -1.04 16.82 15.38
CA TYR A 515 -1.85 16.91 14.16
C TYR A 515 -3.14 16.09 14.24
N GLY A 516 -3.21 15.08 15.10
CA GLY A 516 -4.36 14.19 15.21
C GLY A 516 -4.42 13.12 14.11
N GLU A 517 -5.32 12.17 14.32
CA GLU A 517 -5.55 11.02 13.44
C GLU A 517 -6.03 11.41 12.04
N GLU A 518 -6.65 12.59 11.90
CA GLU A 518 -7.07 13.12 10.61
C GLU A 518 -5.90 13.26 9.62
N TYR A 519 -4.70 13.59 10.10
CA TYR A 519 -3.53 13.78 9.25
C TYR A 519 -2.53 12.63 9.34
N VAL A 520 -2.34 12.08 10.53
CA VAL A 520 -1.39 10.97 10.75
C VAL A 520 -1.98 9.62 10.35
N GLY A 521 -3.30 9.49 10.34
CA GLY A 521 -4.01 8.28 9.95
C GLY A 521 -4.05 7.20 11.04
N THR A 522 -4.89 6.20 10.82
CA THR A 522 -5.18 5.12 11.78
C THR A 522 -3.99 4.20 12.01
N THR A 523 -3.12 4.07 11.01
CA THR A 523 -1.88 3.27 11.08
C THR A 523 -0.73 4.01 11.76
N GLY A 524 -0.87 5.31 12.02
CA GLY A 524 0.26 6.16 12.35
C GLY A 524 1.17 6.43 11.15
N LEU A 525 2.28 7.13 11.42
CA LEU A 525 3.40 7.28 10.49
C LEU A 525 4.23 6.00 10.50
N ASP A 526 3.86 5.05 9.64
CA ASP A 526 4.43 3.71 9.60
C ASP A 526 5.63 3.57 8.66
N SER A 527 5.85 4.51 7.73
CA SER A 527 6.97 4.47 6.78
C SER A 527 7.75 5.78 6.74
N HIS A 528 8.99 5.74 6.25
CA HIS A 528 9.82 6.94 6.13
C HIS A 528 10.75 6.93 4.93
N LYS A 529 11.11 8.11 4.44
CA LYS A 529 12.30 8.34 3.62
C LYS A 529 13.18 9.38 4.31
N ALA A 530 14.38 9.00 4.69
CA ALA A 530 15.30 9.85 5.43
C ALA A 530 16.56 10.11 4.62
N PHE A 531 16.96 11.37 4.54
CA PHE A 531 18.12 11.81 3.78
C PHE A 531 18.72 13.07 4.37
N VAL A 532 20.01 13.27 4.12
CA VAL A 532 20.70 14.51 4.46
C VAL A 532 20.93 15.30 3.18
N VAL A 533 20.63 16.59 3.22
CA VAL A 533 20.98 17.54 2.15
C VAL A 533 22.14 18.40 2.63
N SER A 534 23.13 18.59 1.76
CA SER A 534 24.29 19.45 1.99
C SER A 534 24.22 20.68 1.11
N TYR A 535 24.17 21.87 1.72
CA TYR A 535 24.30 23.14 1.01
C TYR A 535 25.73 23.68 1.19
N LYS A 536 26.43 23.95 0.08
CA LYS A 536 27.82 24.44 0.07
C LYS A 536 28.00 25.48 -1.03
N ILE A 537 28.85 26.48 -0.80
CA ILE A 537 29.20 27.47 -1.84
C ILE A 537 29.86 26.76 -3.03
N GLY A 538 29.25 26.86 -4.22
CA GLY A 538 29.68 26.15 -5.42
C GLY A 538 28.99 24.80 -5.67
N GLN A 539 28.05 24.40 -4.81
CA GLN A 539 27.12 23.29 -4.98
C GLN A 539 25.67 23.83 -4.95
N ASP A 540 24.72 23.08 -4.39
CA ASP A 540 23.39 23.58 -4.08
C ASP A 540 23.49 24.62 -2.95
N VAL A 541 22.85 25.79 -3.13
CA VAL A 541 22.82 26.85 -2.11
C VAL A 541 21.42 27.14 -1.59
N ASP A 542 20.39 26.84 -2.38
CA ASP A 542 18.98 27.04 -2.08
C ASP A 542 18.13 25.85 -2.51
N LEU A 543 16.84 25.91 -2.21
CA LEU A 543 15.86 24.96 -2.67
C LEU A 543 14.59 25.70 -3.06
N ASP A 544 14.16 25.49 -4.32
CA ASP A 544 12.98 26.16 -4.88
C ASP A 544 11.69 25.75 -4.16
N TYR A 545 10.64 26.54 -4.38
CA TYR A 545 9.35 26.38 -3.73
C TYR A 545 8.63 25.09 -4.16
N HIS A 546 8.42 24.17 -3.22
CA HIS A 546 7.86 22.84 -3.47
C HIS A 546 7.05 22.34 -2.26
N TYR A 547 6.43 21.17 -2.39
CA TYR A 547 5.83 20.44 -1.27
C TYR A 547 6.45 19.06 -1.19
N ASP A 548 6.38 18.45 -0.02
CA ASP A 548 6.97 17.14 0.21
C ASP A 548 6.01 16.01 -0.15
N ASN A 549 6.55 14.93 -0.70
CA ASN A 549 5.84 13.68 -0.85
C ASN A 549 5.81 12.98 0.52
N ALA A 550 5.03 13.47 1.48
CA ALA A 550 4.87 12.86 2.80
C ALA A 550 3.53 13.28 3.41
N GLU A 551 3.18 12.75 4.59
CA GLU A 551 2.12 13.31 5.42
C GLU A 551 2.70 14.40 6.32
N ILE A 552 3.82 14.09 6.98
CA ILE A 552 4.55 14.98 7.89
C ILE A 552 6.04 14.98 7.52
N THR A 553 6.62 16.16 7.47
CA THR A 553 8.06 16.34 7.26
C THR A 553 8.70 16.79 8.57
N PHE A 554 9.83 16.16 8.89
CA PHE A 554 10.69 16.56 9.98
C PHE A 554 12.06 16.96 9.43
N ASN A 555 12.44 18.21 9.65
CA ASN A 555 13.66 18.80 9.11
C ASN A 555 14.53 19.35 10.25
N VAL A 556 15.70 18.76 10.48
CA VAL A 556 16.62 19.13 11.55
C VAL A 556 17.91 19.69 10.96
N SER A 557 18.29 20.89 11.39
CA SER A 557 19.60 21.44 11.05
C SER A 557 20.63 20.76 11.94
N LEU A 558 21.48 19.95 11.33
CA LEU A 558 22.58 19.27 12.02
C LEU A 558 23.69 20.30 12.33
N GLY A 559 23.90 21.20 11.37
CA GLY A 559 24.70 22.41 11.53
C GLY A 559 26.20 22.22 11.36
N ASP A 560 26.80 23.06 10.53
CA ASP A 560 28.20 23.49 10.59
C ASP A 560 28.19 25.06 10.66
N GLN A 561 29.32 25.73 10.58
CA GLN A 561 29.37 27.21 10.51
C GLN A 561 28.73 27.72 9.20
N PHE A 562 27.56 28.37 9.23
CA PHE A 562 26.91 29.00 8.06
C PHE A 562 26.09 30.25 8.39
N GLU A 563 25.82 31.08 7.38
CA GLU A 563 24.89 32.22 7.45
C GLU A 563 23.82 32.14 6.33
N GLY A 564 22.62 32.65 6.61
CA GLY A 564 21.47 32.55 5.72
C GLY A 564 20.81 31.16 5.75
N GLY A 565 20.07 30.82 4.70
CA GLY A 565 19.45 29.48 4.61
C GLY A 565 18.07 29.34 5.26
N ASP A 566 17.42 30.44 5.66
CA ASP A 566 16.13 30.36 6.37
C ASP A 566 15.08 29.60 5.56
N LEU A 567 14.25 28.84 6.29
CA LEU A 567 13.13 28.13 5.69
C LEU A 567 11.95 29.09 5.57
N TYR A 568 11.30 29.10 4.42
CA TYR A 568 10.08 29.88 4.21
C TYR A 568 8.92 28.96 3.84
N PHE A 569 7.79 29.13 4.52
CA PHE A 569 6.59 28.33 4.35
C PHE A 569 5.44 29.23 3.90
N GLY A 570 4.78 28.89 2.80
CA GLY A 570 3.57 29.58 2.37
C GLY A 570 2.31 28.75 2.61
N THR A 571 1.40 28.78 1.63
CA THR A 571 0.10 28.10 1.76
C THR A 571 0.22 26.59 1.58
N MET A 572 -0.83 25.85 1.95
CA MET A 572 -0.93 24.43 1.64
C MET A 572 -1.10 24.24 0.13
N ALA A 573 -0.38 23.27 -0.44
CA ALA A 573 -0.56 22.80 -1.79
C ALA A 573 -2.02 22.42 -2.03
N LYS A 574 -2.58 22.89 -3.15
CA LYS A 574 -3.93 22.55 -3.62
C LYS A 574 -3.86 22.00 -5.04
N PRO A 575 -4.78 21.11 -5.44
CA PRO A 575 -4.86 20.64 -6.81
C PRO A 575 -4.96 21.83 -7.78
N HIS A 576 -4.05 21.87 -8.76
CA HIS A 576 -4.03 22.85 -9.86
C HIS A 576 -3.93 24.35 -9.48
N ARG A 577 -3.57 24.69 -8.23
CA ARG A 577 -3.35 26.08 -7.80
C ARG A 577 -2.22 26.21 -6.78
N THR A 578 -1.15 26.88 -7.18
CA THR A 578 -0.12 27.41 -6.29
C THR A 578 -0.47 28.86 -5.99
N VAL A 579 -0.94 29.15 -4.78
CA VAL A 579 -1.23 30.55 -4.37
C VAL A 579 -0.08 31.06 -3.52
N PHE A 580 0.65 32.02 -4.08
CA PHE A 580 1.72 32.74 -3.38
C PHE A 580 1.12 33.81 -2.49
N SER A 581 1.05 33.57 -1.18
CA SER A 581 0.64 34.59 -0.22
C SER A 581 1.13 34.25 1.18
N ASN A 582 1.66 35.24 1.90
CA ASN A 582 2.06 35.23 3.31
C ASN A 582 3.01 34.09 3.70
N PHE A 583 4.32 34.37 3.67
CA PHE A 583 5.34 33.43 4.12
C PHE A 583 5.58 33.51 5.63
N THR A 584 5.66 32.34 6.27
CA THR A 584 6.22 32.17 7.61
C THR A 584 7.69 31.80 7.45
N PHE A 585 8.58 32.68 7.92
CA PHE A 585 10.02 32.42 7.94
C PHE A 585 10.41 31.71 9.24
N VAL A 586 11.30 30.74 9.13
CA VAL A 586 11.83 29.96 10.24
C VAL A 586 13.35 29.97 10.14
N GLU A 587 13.96 30.67 11.09
CA GLU A 587 15.41 30.70 11.25
C GLU A 587 15.90 29.29 11.61
N HIS A 588 16.78 28.73 10.78
CA HIS A 588 17.19 27.33 10.95
C HIS A 588 18.52 27.23 11.69
N LYS A 589 18.46 26.91 12.99
CA LYS A 589 19.65 26.82 13.87
C LYS A 589 20.12 25.38 14.06
N PRO A 590 21.44 25.15 14.25
CA PRO A 590 21.95 23.83 14.63
C PRO A 590 21.18 23.22 15.79
N THR A 591 20.95 21.90 15.75
CA THR A 591 20.17 21.08 16.70
C THR A 591 18.66 21.31 16.71
N ILE A 592 18.15 22.36 16.03
CA ILE A 592 16.73 22.67 15.99
C ILE A 592 16.05 21.91 14.85
N GLY A 593 15.00 21.19 15.21
CA GLY A 593 14.08 20.54 14.29
C GLY A 593 12.85 21.38 14.01
N VAL A 594 12.39 21.33 12.78
CA VAL A 594 11.13 21.89 12.29
C VAL A 594 10.24 20.73 11.86
N LEU A 595 9.07 20.63 12.46
CA LEU A 595 8.04 19.66 12.13
C LEU A 595 6.88 20.40 11.46
N HIS A 596 6.48 19.96 10.27
CA HIS A 596 5.38 20.57 9.54
C HIS A 596 4.60 19.54 8.71
N ARG A 597 3.37 19.91 8.35
CA ARG A 597 2.63 19.17 7.31
C ARG A 597 3.38 19.27 5.98
N ALA A 598 3.55 18.14 5.32
CA ALA A 598 4.28 18.01 4.07
C ALA A 598 3.63 18.74 2.89
N GLN A 599 2.31 18.96 2.95
CA GLN A 599 1.56 19.77 1.98
C GLN A 599 1.90 21.27 2.05
N HIS A 600 2.61 21.75 3.07
CA HIS A 600 3.07 23.13 3.06
C HIS A 600 4.00 23.35 1.87
N LEU A 601 3.64 24.30 1.01
CA LEU A 601 4.56 24.77 0.02
C LEU A 601 5.66 25.57 0.72
N HIS A 602 6.90 25.18 0.52
CA HIS A 602 8.05 25.74 1.23
C HIS A 602 9.33 25.66 0.40
N GLY A 603 10.36 26.37 0.84
CA GLY A 603 11.70 26.29 0.27
C GLY A 603 12.73 26.81 1.27
N SER A 604 13.99 26.88 0.84
CA SER A 604 15.06 27.46 1.64
C SER A 604 15.71 28.62 0.92
N GLU A 605 15.97 29.71 1.64
CA GLU A 605 16.79 30.81 1.14
C GLU A 605 18.22 30.35 0.86
N PRO A 606 18.97 31.05 -0.01
CA PRO A 606 20.36 30.72 -0.25
C PRO A 606 21.22 30.92 1.00
N ILE A 607 22.17 30.00 1.22
CA ILE A 607 23.26 30.25 2.16
C ILE A 607 24.19 31.33 1.60
N THR A 608 24.67 32.22 2.46
CA THR A 608 25.59 33.30 2.08
C THR A 608 27.05 33.00 2.44
N SER A 609 27.28 32.07 3.37
CA SER A 609 28.59 31.60 3.76
C SER A 609 28.49 30.21 4.41
N GLY A 610 29.59 29.45 4.39
CA GLY A 610 29.71 28.20 5.13
C GLY A 610 29.15 26.94 4.44
N GLU A 611 28.93 25.90 5.25
CA GLU A 611 28.29 24.65 4.85
C GLU A 611 27.11 24.33 5.78
N ARG A 612 26.03 23.81 5.24
CA ARG A 612 24.83 23.45 6.02
C ARG A 612 24.38 22.04 5.69
N TYR A 613 24.24 21.22 6.73
CA TYR A 613 23.70 19.87 6.65
C TYR A 613 22.33 19.81 7.33
N ASN A 614 21.32 19.37 6.58
CA ASN A 614 19.96 19.21 7.08
C ASN A 614 19.54 17.75 6.99
N LEU A 615 19.17 17.17 8.13
CA LEU A 615 18.48 15.88 8.18
C LEU A 615 17.00 16.09 7.87
N ILE A 616 16.52 15.46 6.80
CA ILE A 616 15.12 15.50 6.40
C ILE A 616 14.55 14.09 6.49
N ILE A 617 13.44 13.95 7.21
CA ILE A 617 12.69 12.71 7.36
C ILE A 617 11.28 12.98 6.86
N TRP A 618 10.97 12.42 5.69
CA TRP A 618 9.62 12.33 5.16
C TRP A 618 8.92 11.15 5.81
N MET A 619 7.97 11.42 6.71
CA MET A 619 7.22 10.39 7.41
C MET A 619 5.86 10.19 6.75
N ARG A 620 5.49 8.93 6.58
CA ARG A 620 4.36 8.53 5.76
C ARG A 620 3.41 7.59 6.48
N SER A 621 2.13 7.70 6.14
CA SER A 621 1.05 6.88 6.69
C SER A 621 0.37 6.07 5.60
N SER A 622 0.48 4.75 5.67
CA SER A 622 -0.18 3.88 4.70
C SER A 622 -1.70 4.04 4.62
N SER A 623 -2.36 4.33 5.76
CA SER A 623 -3.81 4.58 5.80
C SER A 623 -4.26 5.85 5.07
N LYS A 624 -3.35 6.83 4.88
CA LYS A 624 -3.61 8.07 4.15
C LYS A 624 -3.16 7.97 2.70
N ARG A 625 -1.92 7.53 2.49
CA ARG A 625 -1.26 7.53 1.19
C ARG A 625 -1.90 6.59 0.17
N SER A 626 -2.57 5.54 0.64
CA SER A 626 -3.27 4.59 -0.23
C SER A 626 -4.62 5.11 -0.75
N GLN A 627 -5.08 6.29 -0.29
CA GLN A 627 -6.35 6.89 -0.72
C GLN A 627 -6.18 7.77 -1.97
N LEU A 628 -5.21 8.68 -1.96
CA LEU A 628 -4.90 9.61 -3.04
C LEU A 628 -3.40 9.73 -3.24
N CYS A 629 -2.97 9.72 -4.50
CA CYS A 629 -1.58 9.95 -4.84
C CYS A 629 -1.19 11.41 -4.56
N PRO A 630 -0.12 11.70 -3.80
CA PRO A 630 0.30 13.08 -3.52
C PRO A 630 0.91 13.80 -4.74
N MET A 631 1.20 13.09 -5.84
CA MET A 631 1.69 13.70 -7.07
C MET A 631 0.57 14.08 -8.05
N CYS A 632 -0.35 13.15 -8.33
CA CYS A 632 -1.45 13.40 -9.28
C CYS A 632 -2.80 13.72 -8.62
N TRP A 633 -2.92 13.59 -7.30
CA TRP A 633 -4.14 13.81 -6.52
C TRP A 633 -5.32 12.91 -6.94
N GLN A 634 -5.03 11.78 -7.58
CA GLN A 634 -6.01 10.77 -7.99
C GLN A 634 -5.87 9.51 -7.14
N THR A 635 -6.93 8.72 -7.06
CA THR A 635 -6.85 7.37 -6.50
C THR A 635 -5.84 6.54 -7.30
N PRO A 636 -4.89 5.85 -6.66
CA PRO A 636 -3.86 5.09 -7.38
C PRO A 636 -4.44 3.84 -8.06
N GLU A 637 -4.92 3.97 -9.30
CA GLU A 637 -5.48 2.82 -10.05
C GLU A 637 -4.41 2.02 -10.83
N CYS A 638 -3.30 2.67 -11.21
CA CYS A 638 -2.18 2.05 -11.92
C CYS A 638 -0.96 1.98 -10.99
N LEU A 639 -0.91 0.90 -10.21
CA LEU A 639 0.12 0.63 -9.22
C LEU A 639 1.24 -0.24 -9.83
N VAL A 640 2.46 0.28 -9.83
CA VAL A 640 3.67 -0.46 -10.23
C VAL A 640 4.32 -1.00 -8.97
N PRO A 641 4.55 -2.32 -8.82
CA PRO A 641 5.25 -2.88 -7.68
C PRO A 641 6.61 -2.23 -7.50
N VAL A 642 6.98 -1.93 -6.25
CA VAL A 642 8.35 -1.53 -5.90
C VAL A 642 9.01 -2.65 -5.11
N ASP A 643 10.32 -2.60 -5.10
CA ASP A 643 11.13 -3.49 -4.28
C ASP A 643 10.75 -3.40 -2.79
N SER A 644 10.81 -4.52 -2.06
CA SER A 644 10.46 -4.55 -0.62
C SER A 644 11.31 -3.58 0.21
N ASP A 645 12.55 -3.35 -0.23
CA ASP A 645 13.51 -2.44 0.41
C ASP A 645 13.23 -0.95 0.12
N SER A 646 12.20 -0.67 -0.70
CA SER A 646 11.71 0.68 -1.03
C SER A 646 10.51 1.09 -0.16
N TYR A 647 10.41 0.51 1.04
CA TYR A 647 9.40 0.75 2.09
C TYR A 647 9.00 2.23 2.26
N GLY A 648 9.98 3.12 2.15
CA GLY A 648 9.78 4.56 2.27
C GLY A 648 9.02 5.21 1.12
N ASP A 649 9.08 4.65 -0.09
CA ASP A 649 8.66 5.30 -1.34
C ASP A 649 7.33 4.85 -1.96
N GLY A 650 6.76 3.72 -1.52
CA GLY A 650 5.52 3.16 -2.06
C GLY A 650 4.24 3.42 -1.24
N MET A 651 3.10 3.32 -1.91
CA MET A 651 1.76 3.11 -1.36
C MET A 651 1.57 1.63 -1.04
N ILE A 652 0.67 1.30 -0.12
CA ILE A 652 0.26 -0.09 0.08
C ILE A 652 -0.86 -0.39 -0.91
N LYS A 653 -0.78 -1.55 -1.57
CA LYS A 653 -1.80 -1.98 -2.53
C LYS A 653 -3.16 -2.21 -1.87
#